data_AF-A0A1M5G0R2-F1
#
_entry.id   AF-A0A1M5G0R2-F1
#
_cell.length_a   1.000
_cell.length_b   1.000
_cell.length_c   1.000
_cell.angle_alpha   90.00
_cell.angle_beta   90.00
_cell.angle_gamma   90.00
#
_symmetry.space_group_name_H-M   'P 1'
#
loop_
_entity.id
_entity.type
_entity.pdbx_description
1 polymer ?
#
loop_
_entity_poly.entity_id
_entity_poly.type
_entity_poly.pdbx_seq_one_letter_code
_entity_poly.pdbx_strand_id
1 'polypeptide(L)'
;MQKKLFVILILLLSISIRIYSVDNDPGRYTANSVLSQGKWYKIKISQTGVYKLTYQDLKKMGLSNPQNVKIYGYGGWVLNEDFQQPYIDDLPPVSIWMSKSQAEFKNNDDYILFYARGDIKWTYNSTTGEFEQTQNPYSSDSYYFVTETEGDANLMATQASLTIGSNLISAYDDYVLHEQELVNVGSTGREFYGENLLSSSSVNITLNTEGATTDPAILRYNFISNVYPTSGKLSVSLNGTKVKEVNTWTNNDYYIFGRTVSEGLSVNTLQSQNTVSLAYTKGSSTDKNVYLNYLRINFKRKLKPYGAVTLFRSTSLSSNLGFNISDASSSVMVFDVTANTAPVRISTQLSGTSLRFASDNSSIREYAMVDLSKVSNIPVPTYSGTGLGAISNQNLHASSSVDMIIIVQDYLKDYAKRLADLHEKNSGLKSLLVNPEDIYNEFSSGKPDASAYRRFMKMFYDRAGGGDGRPQYLLLFGGGSYDNKMIQNWTDDARKSMLLTYQSPESLDETNSYVTDDYFGFMDDAISSMSSAVLSIGIGRLPVRSATTADNIVSKIETYVENQNKGIWQNNLTFVADDAVAGTNEPSSERNHMLDAEEFSSSITAGYPDFVIKKIYEDMYERVVQSNGARYPDANRALLEQINNGTLFINFIGHGATTYWTHENLLTMTDIEGLSNDKLPLWITATCDFSRFDSNTTSGGEEALLKESGGAIGLFSTVRVVYIGENRIMNRSLMKHIFEKKDGKNPRLGDVLRNSKNDSSLSSDGNKLRFVLLGDPALKLAYPEDTYRVEITEMNNRDADATDINIQALDDTSIKGVIVNQSGDITTDFNGTLESIIFDAQQELQTRGNTQSGSQNSNIAVPYVDYTNTLFSGKIQITNGEFEFNFVAPKDILYADDKGKMSFFAYETSGDRKAQGSFYNYTVGGTNTNMPEEENPPVISRIYLNSDQFRPGDIVNSTPLFYAEFSDDTGINLTSTIGHGISLILDGITTYDLTPYFSNEENSNKKGSVTYRLPQMSEGSHTLEFRVWDVWNNSASETLNFTVSDDYSPTIYSFEIWGNPAKEYTRFVVNTNNVETNVDLTLRVYSLTGALVWATQKSGSVDTLNRYIYDWDLNTYRGGRVQPGIYICTAQISINGKQSSLKAAKLIVSDIN
;
A
#
# COMPACT_ATOMS: atom_id res chain seq x y z
N MET A 1 -6.46 16.32 -60.27
CA MET A 1 -5.64 16.55 -59.06
C MET A 1 -6.37 16.16 -57.77
N GLN A 2 -7.64 16.57 -57.58
CA GLN A 2 -8.47 16.21 -56.41
C GLN A 2 -8.66 14.70 -56.15
N LYS A 3 -8.86 13.85 -57.18
CA LYS A 3 -8.95 12.38 -56.98
C LYS A 3 -7.64 11.75 -56.48
N LYS A 4 -6.47 12.29 -56.83
CA LYS A 4 -5.18 11.81 -56.33
C LYS A 4 -4.94 12.27 -54.88
N LEU A 5 -5.38 13.48 -54.52
CA LEU A 5 -5.33 13.96 -53.13
C LEU A 5 -6.25 13.14 -52.21
N PHE A 6 -7.45 12.76 -52.68
CA PHE A 6 -8.39 11.96 -51.89
C PHE A 6 -7.89 10.52 -51.65
N VAL A 7 -7.25 9.91 -52.65
CA VAL A 7 -6.61 8.60 -52.50
C VAL A 7 -5.39 8.66 -51.59
N ILE A 8 -4.58 9.72 -51.64
CA ILE A 8 -3.45 9.93 -50.72
C ILE A 8 -3.94 10.19 -49.29
N LEU A 9 -5.05 10.92 -49.10
CA LEU A 9 -5.66 11.15 -47.79
C LEU A 9 -6.23 9.85 -47.20
N ILE A 10 -6.89 9.02 -48.01
CA ILE A 10 -7.35 7.69 -47.57
C ILE A 10 -6.18 6.75 -47.30
N LEU A 11 -5.11 6.78 -48.13
CA LEU A 11 -3.90 5.99 -47.87
C LEU A 11 -3.24 6.43 -46.55
N LEU A 12 -3.10 7.74 -46.32
CA LEU A 12 -2.56 8.29 -45.08
C LEU A 12 -3.44 7.94 -43.89
N LEU A 13 -4.78 8.06 -43.97
CA LEU A 13 -5.67 7.60 -42.90
C LEU A 13 -5.55 6.08 -42.66
N SER A 14 -5.45 5.26 -43.71
CA SER A 14 -5.30 3.81 -43.55
C SER A 14 -3.91 3.36 -43.07
N ILE A 15 -2.87 4.16 -43.31
CA ILE A 15 -1.52 3.97 -42.76
C ILE A 15 -1.47 4.47 -41.31
N SER A 16 -2.15 5.57 -40.97
CA SER A 16 -2.34 6.02 -39.59
C SER A 16 -3.13 4.98 -38.78
N ILE A 17 -4.19 4.40 -39.34
CA ILE A 17 -4.97 3.33 -38.68
C ILE A 17 -4.15 2.04 -38.52
N ARG A 18 -3.19 1.74 -39.42
CA ARG A 18 -2.28 0.59 -39.26
C ARG A 18 -1.11 0.83 -38.30
N ILE A 19 -0.71 2.08 -38.04
CA ILE A 19 0.31 2.38 -37.03
C ILE A 19 -0.29 2.28 -35.61
N TYR A 20 -1.61 2.42 -35.47
CA TYR A 20 -2.33 2.13 -34.22
C TYR A 20 -2.79 0.67 -34.07
N SER A 21 -2.67 -0.17 -35.11
CA SER A 21 -3.20 -1.55 -35.10
C SER A 21 -2.21 -2.62 -34.59
N VAL A 22 -1.22 -2.24 -33.79
CA VAL A 22 -0.27 -3.18 -33.15
C VAL A 22 -0.52 -3.32 -31.64
N ASP A 23 -1.30 -2.41 -31.05
CA ASP A 23 -1.63 -2.48 -29.63
C ASP A 23 -2.63 -3.61 -29.37
N ASN A 24 -2.31 -4.48 -28.40
CA ASN A 24 -3.09 -5.65 -28.01
C ASN A 24 -3.14 -6.81 -29.02
N ASP A 25 -2.07 -7.09 -29.78
CA ASP A 25 -2.01 -8.28 -30.67
C ASP A 25 -1.80 -9.58 -29.87
N PRO A 26 -2.80 -10.49 -29.78
CA PRO A 26 -2.66 -11.76 -29.07
C PRO A 26 -1.61 -12.68 -29.72
N GLY A 27 -1.32 -12.48 -31.01
CA GLY A 27 -0.35 -13.27 -31.78
C GLY A 27 1.11 -13.08 -31.34
N ARG A 28 1.38 -12.08 -30.49
CA ARG A 28 2.71 -11.83 -29.88
C ARG A 28 3.09 -12.89 -28.85
N TYR A 29 2.11 -13.58 -28.26
CA TYR A 29 2.31 -14.43 -27.08
C TYR A 29 2.39 -15.92 -27.44
N THR A 30 3.37 -16.65 -26.91
CA THR A 30 3.43 -18.11 -27.04
C THR A 30 2.25 -18.76 -26.31
N ALA A 31 1.75 -19.88 -26.83
CA ALA A 31 0.65 -20.62 -26.19
C ALA A 31 1.10 -21.41 -24.96
N ASN A 32 2.37 -21.82 -24.91
CA ASN A 32 2.96 -22.56 -23.78
C ASN A 32 4.38 -22.07 -23.55
N SER A 33 4.79 -22.02 -22.29
CA SER A 33 6.19 -21.81 -21.93
C SER A 33 7.03 -23.00 -22.37
N VAL A 34 8.27 -22.77 -22.78
CA VAL A 34 9.27 -23.85 -22.92
C VAL A 34 9.49 -24.60 -21.61
N LEU A 35 9.24 -23.96 -20.47
CA LEU A 35 9.34 -24.56 -19.14
C LEU A 35 8.18 -25.51 -18.80
N SER A 36 7.17 -25.64 -19.68
CA SER A 36 5.98 -26.47 -19.41
C SER A 36 6.28 -27.96 -19.30
N GLN A 37 7.40 -28.40 -19.87
CA GLN A 37 7.83 -29.78 -19.89
C GLN A 37 9.36 -29.89 -19.99
N GLY A 38 9.90 -31.02 -19.54
CA GLY A 38 11.33 -31.32 -19.60
C GLY A 38 11.99 -31.34 -18.22
N LYS A 39 13.33 -31.35 -18.23
CA LYS A 39 14.17 -31.22 -17.05
C LYS A 39 14.93 -29.90 -17.14
N TRP A 40 14.65 -28.98 -16.24
CA TRP A 40 15.19 -27.63 -16.29
C TRP A 40 16.07 -27.36 -15.08
N TYR A 41 17.19 -26.69 -15.33
CA TYR A 41 18.17 -26.36 -14.32
C TYR A 41 18.54 -24.88 -14.41
N LYS A 42 18.18 -24.08 -13.40
CA LYS A 42 18.47 -22.64 -13.34
C LYS A 42 19.92 -22.42 -12.91
N ILE A 43 20.65 -21.66 -13.73
CA ILE A 43 22.05 -21.29 -13.51
C ILE A 43 22.19 -19.78 -13.44
N LYS A 44 23.22 -19.32 -12.76
CA LYS A 44 23.54 -17.92 -12.55
C LYS A 44 24.88 -17.53 -13.16
N ILE A 45 24.92 -16.35 -13.76
CA ILE A 45 26.13 -15.71 -14.27
C ILE A 45 26.36 -14.38 -13.55
N SER A 46 27.63 -13.99 -13.42
CA SER A 46 28.08 -12.84 -12.64
C SER A 46 28.39 -11.58 -13.47
N GLN A 47 28.65 -11.73 -14.77
CA GLN A 47 28.99 -10.61 -15.65
C GLN A 47 28.79 -11.00 -17.12
N THR A 48 28.68 -10.02 -18.01
CA THR A 48 28.60 -10.29 -19.45
C THR A 48 29.88 -10.97 -19.96
N GLY A 49 29.76 -12.09 -20.67
CA GLY A 49 30.91 -12.83 -21.18
C GLY A 49 30.58 -14.18 -21.80
N VAL A 50 31.63 -14.98 -22.06
CA VAL A 50 31.50 -16.37 -22.50
C VAL A 50 31.72 -17.30 -21.30
N TYR A 51 30.82 -18.26 -21.13
CA TYR A 51 30.80 -19.20 -20.02
C TYR A 51 31.01 -20.64 -20.51
N LYS A 52 31.55 -21.47 -19.62
CA LYS A 52 31.88 -22.88 -19.88
C LYS A 52 31.10 -23.81 -18.96
N LEU A 53 30.55 -24.87 -19.54
CA LEU A 53 30.03 -26.03 -18.81
C LEU A 53 30.65 -27.31 -19.38
N THR A 54 31.26 -28.12 -18.51
CA THR A 54 31.83 -29.42 -18.93
C THR A 54 30.73 -30.48 -19.01
N TYR A 55 31.00 -31.56 -19.74
CA TYR A 55 30.15 -32.76 -19.73
C TYR A 55 29.88 -33.23 -18.29
N GLN A 56 30.90 -33.19 -17.43
CA GLN A 56 30.75 -33.56 -16.03
C GLN A 56 29.83 -32.59 -15.26
N ASP A 57 29.89 -31.29 -15.51
CA ASP A 57 28.98 -30.31 -14.90
C ASP A 57 27.53 -30.60 -15.31
N LEU A 58 27.30 -30.86 -16.60
CA LEU A 58 25.98 -31.22 -17.13
C LEU A 58 25.45 -32.53 -16.51
N LYS A 59 26.31 -33.53 -16.32
CA LYS A 59 25.95 -34.76 -15.58
C LYS A 59 25.58 -34.46 -14.12
N LYS A 60 26.30 -33.56 -13.44
CA LYS A 60 25.99 -33.13 -12.06
C LYS A 60 24.65 -32.39 -11.97
N MET A 61 24.27 -31.66 -13.01
CA MET A 61 22.94 -31.04 -13.14
C MET A 61 21.82 -32.06 -13.39
N GLY A 62 22.13 -33.35 -13.52
CA GLY A 62 21.14 -34.42 -13.69
C GLY A 62 20.78 -34.72 -15.15
N LEU A 63 21.50 -34.16 -16.13
CA LEU A 63 21.29 -34.49 -17.54
C LEU A 63 21.74 -35.93 -17.82
N SER A 64 20.88 -36.68 -18.47
CA SER A 64 21.05 -38.08 -18.86
C SER A 64 21.94 -38.17 -20.12
N ASN A 65 21.71 -37.27 -21.07
CA ASN A 65 22.31 -37.16 -22.40
C ASN A 65 22.93 -35.76 -22.61
N PRO A 66 24.05 -35.41 -21.95
CA PRO A 66 24.67 -34.08 -22.09
C PRO A 66 25.02 -33.65 -23.52
N GLN A 67 25.19 -34.60 -24.44
CA GLN A 67 25.34 -34.33 -25.87
C GLN A 67 24.14 -33.57 -26.49
N ASN A 68 22.95 -33.63 -25.88
CA ASN A 68 21.75 -32.92 -26.34
C ASN A 68 21.44 -31.68 -25.48
N VAL A 69 22.45 -31.14 -24.79
CA VAL A 69 22.29 -29.95 -23.94
C VAL A 69 21.79 -28.76 -24.74
N LYS A 70 20.88 -28.00 -24.13
CA LYS A 70 20.41 -26.70 -24.61
C LYS A 70 20.45 -25.69 -23.45
N ILE A 71 20.71 -24.44 -23.80
CA ILE A 71 20.68 -23.29 -22.91
C ILE A 71 19.54 -22.38 -23.37
N TYR A 72 18.78 -21.82 -22.44
CA TYR A 72 17.67 -20.91 -22.70
C TYR A 72 17.78 -19.65 -21.84
N GLY A 73 17.33 -18.52 -22.38
CA GLY A 73 17.30 -17.24 -21.67
C GLY A 73 18.02 -16.11 -22.40
N TYR A 74 17.95 -14.91 -21.83
CA TYR A 74 18.53 -13.69 -22.39
C TYR A 74 19.26 -12.81 -21.36
N GLY A 75 19.39 -13.27 -20.12
CA GLY A 75 20.31 -12.70 -19.13
C GLY A 75 19.78 -11.51 -18.34
N GLY A 76 20.73 -10.75 -17.76
CA GLY A 76 20.51 -9.80 -16.67
C GLY A 76 20.02 -8.41 -17.02
N TRP A 77 20.13 -7.97 -18.28
CA TRP A 77 19.76 -6.60 -18.66
C TRP A 77 18.33 -6.29 -18.25
N VAL A 78 18.15 -5.11 -17.64
CA VAL A 78 16.82 -4.58 -17.30
C VAL A 78 15.91 -4.65 -18.51
N LEU A 79 14.69 -5.12 -18.29
CA LEU A 79 13.68 -5.19 -19.33
C LEU A 79 13.30 -3.78 -19.78
N ASN A 80 12.96 -3.62 -21.06
CA ASN A 80 12.48 -2.34 -21.54
C ASN A 80 11.09 -2.05 -20.97
N GLU A 81 10.92 -0.83 -20.46
CA GLU A 81 9.64 -0.30 -19.95
C GLU A 81 8.76 0.24 -21.08
N ASP A 82 9.35 0.56 -22.25
CA ASP A 82 8.64 0.85 -23.51
C ASP A 82 8.34 -0.45 -24.27
N PHE A 83 7.06 -0.80 -24.34
CA PHE A 83 6.60 -2.05 -24.93
C PHE A 83 6.33 -1.94 -26.44
N GLN A 84 6.47 -0.73 -27.02
CA GLN A 84 6.56 -0.54 -28.47
C GLN A 84 7.83 -1.17 -29.05
N GLN A 85 8.89 -1.29 -28.24
CA GLN A 85 10.09 -1.99 -28.67
C GLN A 85 9.85 -3.51 -28.69
N PRO A 86 10.42 -4.24 -29.68
CA PRO A 86 10.37 -5.69 -29.68
C PRO A 86 10.91 -6.27 -28.37
N TYR A 87 10.18 -7.20 -27.77
CA TYR A 87 10.65 -7.96 -26.62
C TYR A 87 10.45 -9.46 -26.85
N ILE A 88 11.22 -10.23 -26.10
CA ILE A 88 11.19 -11.68 -26.10
C ILE A 88 10.12 -12.14 -25.12
N ASP A 89 9.10 -12.83 -25.62
CA ASP A 89 7.90 -13.21 -24.87
C ASP A 89 8.17 -14.31 -23.83
N ASP A 90 8.85 -15.38 -24.26
CA ASP A 90 9.26 -16.53 -23.43
C ASP A 90 10.76 -16.83 -23.66
N LEU A 91 11.33 -17.76 -22.90
CA LEU A 91 12.76 -18.07 -22.96
C LEU A 91 13.23 -18.55 -24.36
N PRO A 92 14.15 -17.82 -25.02
CA PRO A 92 14.69 -18.19 -26.32
C PRO A 92 15.85 -19.19 -26.17
N PRO A 93 16.07 -20.10 -27.13
CA PRO A 93 17.25 -20.96 -27.13
C PRO A 93 18.51 -20.12 -27.41
N VAL A 94 19.58 -20.40 -26.67
CA VAL A 94 20.90 -19.79 -26.82
C VAL A 94 21.80 -20.70 -27.64
N SER A 95 22.52 -20.14 -28.61
CA SER A 95 23.45 -20.92 -29.44
C SER A 95 24.72 -21.25 -28.68
N ILE A 96 25.16 -22.51 -28.76
CA ILE A 96 26.32 -23.02 -28.04
C ILE A 96 27.40 -23.53 -28.98
N TRP A 97 28.66 -23.37 -28.61
CA TRP A 97 29.78 -24.03 -29.28
C TRP A 97 30.20 -25.26 -28.47
N MET A 98 30.44 -26.39 -29.14
CA MET A 98 30.91 -27.63 -28.50
C MET A 98 32.36 -27.92 -28.84
N SER A 99 33.12 -28.40 -27.86
CA SER A 99 34.53 -28.82 -28.04
C SER A 99 34.72 -29.99 -29.00
N LYS A 100 33.66 -30.76 -29.24
CA LYS A 100 33.58 -31.92 -30.13
C LYS A 100 32.30 -31.87 -30.95
N SER A 101 32.21 -32.72 -31.97
CA SER A 101 30.92 -32.95 -32.62
C SER A 101 29.92 -33.51 -31.61
N GLN A 102 28.62 -33.26 -31.82
CA GLN A 102 27.57 -33.73 -30.91
C GLN A 102 27.65 -35.25 -30.66
N ALA A 103 27.98 -36.04 -31.69
CA ALA A 103 28.11 -37.49 -31.59
C ALA A 103 29.33 -37.96 -30.76
N GLU A 104 30.34 -37.11 -30.61
CA GLU A 104 31.61 -37.39 -29.92
C GLU A 104 31.69 -36.74 -28.53
N PHE A 105 30.71 -35.91 -28.15
CA PHE A 105 30.64 -35.21 -26.86
C PHE A 105 30.26 -36.15 -25.71
N LYS A 106 31.24 -36.87 -25.15
CA LYS A 106 31.01 -38.00 -24.23
C LYS A 106 31.99 -38.10 -23.06
N ASN A 107 33.09 -37.35 -23.09
CA ASN A 107 34.15 -37.41 -22.09
C ASN A 107 33.99 -36.28 -21.07
N ASN A 108 34.46 -36.50 -19.84
CA ASN A 108 34.30 -35.55 -18.74
C ASN A 108 34.91 -34.16 -19.01
N ASP A 109 35.96 -34.13 -19.84
CA ASP A 109 36.71 -32.94 -20.26
C ASP A 109 36.15 -32.28 -21.53
N ASP A 110 35.17 -32.89 -22.20
CA ASP A 110 34.40 -32.22 -23.24
C ASP A 110 33.58 -31.08 -22.62
N TYR A 111 33.41 -29.96 -23.33
CA TYR A 111 32.72 -28.78 -22.81
C TYR A 111 31.97 -27.99 -23.87
N ILE A 112 30.96 -27.26 -23.42
CA ILE A 112 30.25 -26.28 -24.22
C ILE A 112 30.67 -24.87 -23.82
N LEU A 113 30.58 -23.94 -24.77
CA LEU A 113 30.72 -22.51 -24.57
C LEU A 113 29.45 -21.81 -25.02
N PHE A 114 28.99 -20.82 -24.24
CA PHE A 114 27.85 -19.98 -24.60
C PHE A 114 28.11 -18.54 -24.15
N TYR A 115 27.54 -17.58 -24.88
CA TYR A 115 27.58 -16.17 -24.50
C TYR A 115 26.40 -15.86 -23.57
N ALA A 116 26.65 -15.03 -22.56
CA ALA A 116 25.65 -14.62 -21.60
C ALA A 116 25.83 -13.13 -21.25
N ARG A 117 24.71 -12.40 -21.19
CA ARG A 117 24.62 -11.02 -20.68
C ARG A 117 24.39 -10.97 -19.17
N GLY A 118 25.21 -10.16 -18.49
CA GLY A 118 25.06 -9.73 -17.09
C GLY A 118 23.95 -8.71 -16.88
N ASP A 119 23.96 -8.07 -15.72
CA ASP A 119 22.99 -7.07 -15.23
C ASP A 119 23.25 -5.65 -15.76
N ILE A 120 24.48 -5.36 -16.20
CA ILE A 120 24.84 -4.05 -16.79
C ILE A 120 24.66 -4.06 -18.31
N LYS A 121 23.81 -3.15 -18.80
CA LYS A 121 23.63 -2.85 -20.23
C LYS A 121 24.54 -1.71 -20.66
N TRP A 122 25.19 -1.85 -21.81
CA TRP A 122 26.03 -0.81 -22.41
C TRP A 122 25.40 -0.30 -23.70
N THR A 123 25.26 1.03 -23.83
CA THR A 123 24.69 1.69 -25.00
C THR A 123 25.62 2.78 -25.50
N TYR A 124 25.89 2.85 -26.80
CA TYR A 124 26.68 3.93 -27.37
C TYR A 124 25.84 5.19 -27.53
N ASN A 125 26.27 6.29 -26.93
CA ASN A 125 25.65 7.60 -27.07
C ASN A 125 26.48 8.43 -28.06
N SER A 126 25.94 8.64 -29.27
CA SER A 126 26.63 9.38 -30.33
C SER A 126 26.81 10.87 -30.02
N THR A 127 26.05 11.42 -29.08
CA THR A 127 26.16 12.83 -28.66
C THR A 127 27.34 13.03 -27.73
N THR A 128 27.55 12.13 -26.77
CA THR A 128 28.69 12.18 -25.84
C THR A 128 29.94 11.48 -26.41
N GLY A 129 29.77 10.60 -27.39
CA GLY A 129 30.85 9.79 -27.95
C GLY A 129 31.29 8.66 -27.02
N GLU A 130 30.46 8.29 -26.05
CA GLU A 130 30.77 7.34 -24.99
C GLU A 130 29.88 6.10 -25.04
N PHE A 131 30.39 4.96 -24.58
CA PHE A 131 29.55 3.87 -24.13
C PHE A 131 29.08 4.17 -22.71
N GLU A 132 27.77 4.10 -22.50
CA GLU A 132 27.09 4.44 -21.26
C GLU A 132 26.47 3.19 -20.64
N GLN A 133 26.68 3.01 -19.34
CA GLN A 133 26.14 1.89 -18.59
C GLN A 133 24.72 2.17 -18.08
N THR A 134 23.90 1.14 -17.99
CA THR A 134 22.64 1.13 -17.24
C THR A 134 22.62 -0.14 -16.40
N GLN A 135 22.60 0.03 -15.09
CA GLN A 135 22.45 -1.09 -14.16
C GLN A 135 21.00 -1.55 -14.09
N ASN A 136 20.78 -2.84 -13.86
CA ASN A 136 19.46 -3.36 -13.55
C ASN A 136 19.10 -2.97 -12.10
N PRO A 137 18.03 -2.20 -11.84
CA PRO A 137 17.69 -1.75 -10.48
C PRO A 137 17.05 -2.83 -9.61
N TYR A 138 16.70 -3.99 -10.16
CA TYR A 138 15.95 -5.05 -9.46
C TYR A 138 16.82 -6.28 -9.12
N SER A 139 17.94 -6.47 -9.83
CA SER A 139 18.78 -7.65 -9.62
C SER A 139 20.24 -7.36 -9.94
N SER A 140 21.14 -7.86 -9.08
CA SER A 140 22.59 -7.92 -9.34
C SER A 140 23.02 -9.26 -9.95
N ASP A 141 22.06 -10.16 -10.17
CA ASP A 141 22.28 -11.51 -10.64
C ASP A 141 21.58 -11.73 -11.98
N SER A 142 22.13 -12.63 -12.80
CA SER A 142 21.62 -12.91 -14.15
C SER A 142 21.45 -14.41 -14.33
N TYR A 143 20.35 -14.84 -14.95
CA TYR A 143 20.00 -16.27 -14.99
C TYR A 143 19.76 -16.78 -16.41
N TYR A 144 20.06 -18.07 -16.57
CA TYR A 144 19.80 -18.89 -17.75
C TYR A 144 19.31 -20.27 -17.30
N PHE A 145 18.72 -21.03 -18.22
CA PHE A 145 18.19 -22.36 -17.93
C PHE A 145 18.86 -23.40 -18.81
N VAL A 146 19.30 -24.49 -18.20
CA VAL A 146 19.94 -25.64 -18.85
C VAL A 146 18.93 -26.78 -18.93
N THR A 147 18.86 -27.43 -20.09
CA THR A 147 17.99 -28.60 -20.28
C THR A 147 18.61 -29.61 -21.25
N GLU A 148 17.99 -30.78 -21.34
CA GLU A 148 18.17 -31.74 -22.42
C GLU A 148 16.81 -32.03 -23.05
N THR A 149 16.70 -31.91 -24.37
CA THR A 149 15.47 -32.25 -25.10
C THR A 149 15.81 -33.21 -26.24
N GLU A 150 14.80 -33.89 -26.79
CA GLU A 150 14.98 -34.72 -27.98
C GLU A 150 15.37 -33.83 -29.19
N GLY A 151 16.27 -34.34 -30.03
CA GLY A 151 16.80 -33.64 -31.20
C GLY A 151 18.18 -33.01 -30.99
N ASP A 152 18.60 -32.22 -31.99
CA ASP A 152 19.95 -31.66 -32.05
C ASP A 152 20.14 -30.50 -31.06
N ALA A 153 21.38 -30.34 -30.59
CA ALA A 153 21.76 -29.17 -29.80
C ALA A 153 21.67 -27.89 -30.66
N ASN A 154 21.42 -26.74 -30.02
CA ASN A 154 21.38 -25.45 -30.72
C ASN A 154 22.81 -24.96 -31.02
N LEU A 155 23.47 -25.56 -32.00
CA LEU A 155 24.87 -25.31 -32.30
C LEU A 155 25.10 -23.94 -32.95
N MET A 156 26.14 -23.25 -32.50
CA MET A 156 26.61 -21.98 -33.05
C MET A 156 26.99 -22.14 -34.52
N ALA A 157 26.33 -21.38 -35.39
CA ALA A 157 26.65 -21.36 -36.82
C ALA A 157 28.03 -20.75 -37.08
N THR A 158 28.66 -21.15 -38.18
CA THR A 158 29.89 -20.51 -38.68
C THR A 158 29.56 -19.56 -39.82
N GLN A 159 29.90 -18.29 -39.65
CA GLN A 159 29.77 -17.26 -40.67
C GLN A 159 31.13 -17.04 -41.37
N ALA A 160 31.13 -16.95 -42.69
CA ALA A 160 32.33 -16.63 -43.45
C ALA A 160 32.76 -15.18 -43.21
N SER A 161 34.07 -14.94 -43.19
CA SER A 161 34.59 -13.56 -43.25
C SER A 161 34.17 -12.91 -44.56
N LEU A 162 33.77 -11.64 -44.50
CA LEU A 162 33.66 -10.82 -45.70
C LEU A 162 35.06 -10.59 -46.32
N THR A 163 35.07 -10.08 -47.55
CA THR A 163 36.32 -9.60 -48.16
C THR A 163 36.82 -8.40 -47.35
N ILE A 164 38.07 -8.47 -46.89
CA ILE A 164 38.67 -7.43 -46.06
C ILE A 164 38.66 -6.10 -46.83
N GLY A 165 37.91 -5.13 -46.29
CA GLY A 165 37.84 -3.78 -46.84
C GLY A 165 39.12 -2.98 -46.62
N SER A 166 39.16 -1.75 -47.17
CA SER A 166 40.30 -0.83 -47.00
C SER A 166 40.49 -0.37 -45.55
N ASN A 167 39.40 -0.37 -44.76
CA ASN A 167 39.41 0.05 -43.36
C ASN A 167 39.71 -1.17 -42.48
N LEU A 168 40.98 -1.34 -42.12
CA LEU A 168 41.47 -2.40 -41.24
C LEU A 168 41.84 -1.82 -39.88
N ILE A 169 41.11 -2.19 -38.83
CA ILE A 169 41.34 -1.68 -37.48
C ILE A 169 42.24 -2.63 -36.68
N SER A 170 43.16 -2.06 -35.90
CA SER A 170 44.04 -2.77 -34.96
C SER A 170 43.86 -2.29 -33.51
N ALA A 171 42.83 -1.47 -33.27
CA ALA A 171 42.39 -1.01 -31.97
C ALA A 171 40.86 -0.91 -31.98
N TYR A 172 40.25 -1.05 -30.81
CA TYR A 172 38.81 -1.13 -30.63
C TYR A 172 38.36 -0.20 -29.50
N ASP A 173 37.06 0.15 -29.49
CA ASP A 173 36.48 0.97 -28.43
C ASP A 173 36.25 0.11 -27.18
N ASP A 174 36.83 0.49 -26.06
CA ASP A 174 36.70 -0.22 -24.79
C ASP A 174 36.31 0.73 -23.66
N TYR A 175 35.82 0.13 -22.57
CA TYR A 175 35.42 0.88 -21.40
C TYR A 175 35.76 0.11 -20.11
N VAL A 176 35.97 0.85 -19.03
CA VAL A 176 36.07 0.30 -17.67
C VAL A 176 35.20 1.12 -16.74
N LEU A 177 34.53 0.43 -15.81
CA LEU A 177 33.57 0.99 -14.86
C LEU A 177 34.01 0.65 -13.44
N HIS A 178 33.88 1.62 -12.55
CA HIS A 178 33.78 1.41 -11.12
C HIS A 178 32.49 2.07 -10.64
N GLU A 179 31.56 1.25 -10.16
CA GLU A 179 30.26 1.66 -9.66
C GLU A 179 29.88 0.67 -8.55
N GLN A 180 29.39 1.19 -7.43
CA GLN A 180 28.95 0.39 -6.29
C GLN A 180 27.58 0.89 -5.83
N GLU A 181 26.71 -0.04 -5.44
CA GLU A 181 25.40 0.28 -4.89
C GLU A 181 25.41 0.01 -3.39
N LEU A 182 25.74 1.03 -2.59
CA LEU A 182 25.87 0.91 -1.14
C LEU A 182 24.74 1.62 -0.39
N VAL A 183 24.26 2.75 -0.89
CA VAL A 183 23.27 3.58 -0.19
C VAL A 183 22.33 4.30 -1.15
N ASN A 184 21.04 4.34 -0.83
CA ASN A 184 20.10 5.31 -1.39
C ASN A 184 19.91 6.42 -0.35
N VAL A 185 20.36 7.63 -0.66
CA VAL A 185 20.46 8.73 0.33
C VAL A 185 19.13 9.36 0.71
N GLY A 186 18.09 9.15 -0.11
CA GLY A 186 16.76 9.71 0.10
C GLY A 186 15.71 8.68 0.51
N SER A 187 16.07 7.39 0.60
CA SER A 187 15.13 6.27 0.69
C SER A 187 13.97 6.43 -0.31
N THR A 188 14.31 6.79 -1.54
CA THR A 188 13.36 7.06 -2.63
C THR A 188 14.00 6.83 -4.00
N GLY A 189 13.19 6.44 -4.98
CA GLY A 189 13.65 6.13 -6.33
C GLY A 189 14.59 4.91 -6.36
N ARG A 190 15.12 4.62 -7.54
CA ARG A 190 15.89 3.38 -7.79
C ARG A 190 17.40 3.53 -7.84
N GLU A 191 17.94 4.74 -7.71
CA GLU A 191 19.39 4.96 -7.81
C GLU A 191 20.08 4.77 -6.45
N PHE A 192 21.19 4.03 -6.47
CA PHE A 192 22.06 3.79 -5.32
C PHE A 192 23.45 4.35 -5.60
N TYR A 193 24.13 4.76 -4.53
CA TYR A 193 25.42 5.42 -4.57
C TYR A 193 26.47 4.61 -3.80
N GLY A 194 27.73 4.79 -4.18
CA GLY A 194 28.89 4.08 -3.65
C GLY A 194 29.53 4.77 -2.46
N GLU A 195 30.83 5.05 -2.55
CA GLU A 195 31.67 5.48 -1.44
C GLU A 195 31.34 6.88 -0.90
N ASN A 196 31.44 7.06 0.42
CA ASN A 196 31.24 8.33 1.13
C ASN A 196 32.54 9.16 1.18
N LEU A 197 32.52 10.37 0.60
CA LEU A 197 33.69 11.28 0.57
C LEU A 197 33.74 12.26 1.75
N LEU A 198 32.78 12.25 2.68
CA LEU A 198 32.86 13.02 3.93
C LEU A 198 33.62 12.27 5.03
N SER A 199 33.49 10.94 5.08
CA SER A 199 34.18 10.08 6.06
C SER A 199 35.65 9.84 5.72
N SER A 200 36.02 10.02 4.45
CA SER A 200 37.40 9.87 3.96
C SER A 200 37.74 11.08 3.11
N SER A 201 38.79 11.82 3.48
CA SER A 201 39.22 13.03 2.76
C SER A 201 39.65 12.76 1.30
N SER A 202 39.95 11.50 0.97
CA SER A 202 40.19 11.05 -0.40
C SER A 202 39.79 9.58 -0.60
N VAL A 203 39.24 9.26 -1.76
CA VAL A 203 39.00 7.89 -2.25
C VAL A 203 39.91 7.63 -3.46
N ASN A 204 40.61 6.49 -3.47
CA ASN A 204 41.51 6.09 -4.55
C ASN A 204 40.99 4.83 -5.22
N ILE A 205 40.65 4.93 -6.50
CA ILE A 205 40.08 3.82 -7.30
C ILE A 205 41.05 3.48 -8.42
N THR A 206 41.43 2.21 -8.52
CA THR A 206 42.35 1.74 -9.56
C THR A 206 41.57 1.03 -10.66
N LEU A 207 41.67 1.55 -11.89
CA LEU A 207 41.01 1.05 -13.08
C LEU A 207 42.04 0.40 -14.02
N ASN A 208 41.77 -0.83 -14.45
CA ASN A 208 42.62 -1.55 -15.39
C ASN A 208 42.30 -1.12 -16.83
N THR A 209 43.28 -0.59 -17.53
CA THR A 209 43.20 -0.20 -18.94
C THR A 209 44.40 -0.76 -19.72
N GLU A 210 44.84 -1.97 -19.38
CA GLU A 210 45.98 -2.63 -20.00
C GLU A 210 45.87 -2.60 -21.53
N GLY A 211 46.90 -2.05 -22.18
CA GLY A 211 46.95 -1.96 -23.64
C GLY A 211 46.01 -0.92 -24.24
N ALA A 212 45.57 0.06 -23.44
CA ALA A 212 45.16 1.36 -23.95
C ALA A 212 46.17 1.89 -24.98
N THR A 213 45.64 2.52 -26.02
CA THR A 213 46.42 3.21 -27.04
C THR A 213 46.79 4.62 -26.56
N THR A 214 47.48 5.38 -27.41
CA THR A 214 47.75 6.80 -27.17
C THR A 214 46.60 7.71 -27.60
N ASP A 215 45.52 7.16 -28.15
CA ASP A 215 44.34 7.93 -28.51
C ASP A 215 43.71 8.58 -27.26
N PRO A 216 43.05 9.75 -27.41
CA PRO A 216 42.35 10.39 -26.30
C PRO A 216 41.30 9.46 -25.67
N ALA A 217 41.27 9.44 -24.34
CA ALA A 217 40.27 8.74 -23.55
C ALA A 217 39.37 9.75 -22.82
N ILE A 218 38.19 9.31 -22.41
CA ILE A 218 37.24 10.11 -21.63
C ILE A 218 37.11 9.48 -20.24
N LEU A 219 37.64 10.16 -19.22
CA LEU A 219 37.38 9.85 -17.81
C LEU A 219 36.14 10.62 -17.36
N ARG A 220 35.05 9.90 -17.12
CA ARG A 220 33.83 10.46 -16.54
C ARG A 220 33.75 10.13 -15.05
N TYR A 221 33.44 11.16 -14.27
CA TYR A 221 33.00 11.00 -12.89
C TYR A 221 31.56 11.44 -12.75
N ASN A 222 30.84 10.81 -11.84
CA ASN A 222 29.51 11.21 -11.41
C ASN A 222 29.48 11.10 -9.89
N PHE A 223 29.23 12.21 -9.20
CA PHE A 223 29.11 12.22 -7.74
C PHE A 223 27.97 13.15 -7.32
N ILE A 224 27.44 12.90 -6.14
CA ILE A 224 26.39 13.73 -5.55
C ILE A 224 26.95 14.48 -4.33
N SER A 225 26.33 15.61 -4.00
CA SER A 225 26.59 16.35 -2.77
C SER A 225 25.37 17.17 -2.37
N ASN A 226 25.13 17.35 -1.07
CA ASN A 226 24.13 18.27 -0.56
C ASN A 226 24.78 19.25 0.42
N VAL A 227 24.97 20.49 -0.02
CA VAL A 227 25.80 21.46 0.71
C VAL A 227 25.08 22.79 0.85
N TYR A 228 25.25 23.42 2.00
CA TYR A 228 24.74 24.74 2.33
C TYR A 228 25.51 25.28 3.55
N PRO A 229 25.73 26.60 3.70
CA PRO A 229 25.47 27.68 2.74
C PRO A 229 26.57 27.87 1.70
N THR A 230 27.73 27.23 1.88
CA THR A 230 28.93 27.43 1.06
C THR A 230 29.18 26.20 0.20
N SER A 231 29.56 26.40 -1.06
CA SER A 231 29.97 25.31 -1.96
C SER A 231 31.22 24.60 -1.44
N GLY A 232 31.20 23.27 -1.42
CA GLY A 232 32.41 22.45 -1.30
C GLY A 232 33.13 22.31 -2.64
N LYS A 233 34.21 21.50 -2.65
CA LYS A 233 35.04 21.28 -3.83
C LYS A 233 35.41 19.81 -4.00
N LEU A 234 35.19 19.27 -5.18
CA LEU A 234 35.76 17.99 -5.59
C LEU A 234 37.02 18.22 -6.43
N SER A 235 38.14 17.62 -5.99
CA SER A 235 39.37 17.53 -6.76
C SER A 235 39.51 16.11 -7.34
N VAL A 236 39.66 16.02 -8.66
CA VAL A 236 39.86 14.76 -9.39
C VAL A 236 41.29 14.71 -9.89
N SER A 237 42.01 13.64 -9.53
CA SER A 237 43.38 13.40 -10.00
C SER A 237 43.50 12.05 -10.70
N LEU A 238 44.30 11.99 -11.75
CA LEU A 238 44.65 10.78 -12.47
C LEU A 238 46.15 10.52 -12.30
N ASN A 239 46.52 9.36 -11.75
CA ASN A 239 47.91 8.96 -11.50
C ASN A 239 48.72 10.03 -10.73
N GLY A 240 48.10 10.62 -9.70
CA GLY A 240 48.70 11.66 -8.86
C GLY A 240 48.70 13.06 -9.46
N THR A 241 48.27 13.25 -10.71
CA THR A 241 48.15 14.58 -11.33
C THR A 241 46.71 15.08 -11.24
N LYS A 242 46.49 16.26 -10.64
CA LYS A 242 45.16 16.90 -10.59
C LYS A 242 44.72 17.27 -12.00
N VAL A 243 43.63 16.66 -12.48
CA VAL A 243 43.07 16.90 -13.81
C VAL A 243 41.87 17.85 -13.78
N LYS A 244 41.16 17.93 -12.65
CA LYS A 244 40.00 18.80 -12.49
C LYS A 244 39.78 19.20 -11.03
N GLU A 245 39.23 20.39 -10.83
CA GLU A 245 38.61 20.82 -9.57
C GLU A 245 37.24 21.44 -9.91
N VAL A 246 36.19 21.01 -9.22
CA VAL A 246 34.81 21.49 -9.43
C VAL A 246 34.19 21.89 -8.10
N ASN A 247 33.51 23.04 -8.09
CA ASN A 247 32.70 23.46 -6.96
C ASN A 247 31.36 22.72 -6.99
N THR A 248 30.87 22.30 -5.82
CA THR A 248 29.52 21.73 -5.69
C THR A 248 28.45 22.82 -5.76
N TRP A 249 27.21 22.41 -6.02
CA TRP A 249 26.04 23.29 -6.01
C TRP A 249 25.47 23.39 -4.60
N THR A 250 25.19 24.62 -4.15
CA THR A 250 24.49 24.82 -2.87
C THR A 250 23.00 24.56 -3.03
N ASN A 251 22.38 23.97 -2.00
CA ASN A 251 20.97 23.66 -1.98
C ASN A 251 20.42 23.86 -0.55
N ASN A 252 19.36 24.65 -0.41
CA ASN A 252 18.66 24.86 0.85
C ASN A 252 17.25 24.22 0.87
N ASP A 253 16.91 23.48 -0.17
CA ASP A 253 15.63 22.78 -0.25
C ASP A 253 15.67 21.52 0.63
N TYR A 254 14.65 21.37 1.48
CA TYR A 254 14.52 20.27 2.43
C TYR A 254 14.35 18.91 1.74
N TYR A 255 13.60 18.87 0.64
CA TYR A 255 13.26 17.63 -0.08
C TYR A 255 14.32 17.19 -1.09
N ILE A 256 15.38 17.98 -1.24
CA ILE A 256 16.50 17.66 -2.12
C ILE A 256 17.64 17.08 -1.29
N PHE A 257 17.84 15.78 -1.44
CA PHE A 257 18.86 14.99 -0.74
C PHE A 257 20.25 15.14 -1.35
N GLY A 258 20.38 15.62 -2.58
CA GLY A 258 21.66 15.89 -3.23
C GLY A 258 21.53 16.53 -4.60
N ARG A 259 22.63 17.10 -5.08
CA ARG A 259 22.77 17.56 -6.46
C ARG A 259 23.90 16.78 -7.12
N THR A 260 23.64 16.31 -8.33
CA THR A 260 24.62 15.60 -9.14
C THR A 260 25.60 16.57 -9.77
N VAL A 261 26.88 16.19 -9.73
CA VAL A 261 27.95 16.82 -10.50
C VAL A 261 28.61 15.72 -11.33
N SER A 262 28.48 15.84 -12.65
CA SER A 262 29.07 14.89 -13.59
C SER A 262 29.71 15.61 -14.78
N GLU A 263 30.92 15.19 -15.12
CA GLU A 263 31.65 15.72 -16.27
C GLU A 263 32.52 14.61 -16.90
N GLY A 264 32.63 14.63 -18.23
CA GLY A 264 33.58 13.81 -18.98
C GLY A 264 34.85 14.60 -19.26
N LEU A 265 35.99 14.10 -18.80
CA LEU A 265 37.30 14.73 -18.95
C LEU A 265 38.10 14.03 -20.05
N SER A 266 38.54 14.77 -21.06
CA SER A 266 39.52 14.25 -22.02
C SER A 266 40.86 14.06 -21.31
N VAL A 267 41.33 12.82 -21.27
CA VAL A 267 42.62 12.45 -20.69
C VAL A 267 43.47 11.75 -21.73
N ASN A 268 44.77 12.02 -21.71
CA ASN A 268 45.75 11.40 -22.59
C ASN A 268 46.71 10.55 -21.76
N THR A 269 47.40 9.60 -22.38
CA THR A 269 48.51 8.86 -21.75
C THR A 269 48.05 7.92 -20.62
N LEU A 270 46.97 7.15 -20.84
CA LEU A 270 46.56 6.09 -19.92
C LEU A 270 47.70 5.09 -19.72
N GLN A 271 47.92 4.71 -18.47
CA GLN A 271 48.83 3.61 -18.08
C GLN A 271 48.09 2.27 -18.16
N SER A 272 48.79 1.14 -17.95
CA SER A 272 48.11 -0.17 -17.87
C SER A 272 47.14 -0.26 -16.68
N GLN A 273 47.46 0.42 -15.58
CA GLN A 273 46.58 0.64 -14.45
C GLN A 273 46.57 2.13 -14.15
N ASN A 274 45.38 2.70 -13.98
CA ASN A 274 45.26 4.11 -13.66
C ASN A 274 44.56 4.27 -12.31
N THR A 275 45.14 5.07 -11.43
CA THR A 275 44.51 5.42 -10.16
C THR A 275 43.83 6.77 -10.30
N VAL A 276 42.51 6.77 -10.13
CA VAL A 276 41.69 7.99 -10.01
C VAL A 276 41.53 8.30 -8.53
N SER A 277 42.02 9.46 -8.11
CA SER A 277 41.88 9.96 -6.75
C SER A 277 40.83 11.06 -6.72
N LEU A 278 39.80 10.86 -5.89
CA LEU A 278 38.73 11.83 -5.64
C LEU A 278 38.92 12.39 -4.23
N ALA A 279 39.15 13.69 -4.11
CA ALA A 279 39.33 14.36 -2.83
C ALA A 279 38.29 15.46 -2.65
N TYR A 280 37.51 15.40 -1.56
CA TYR A 280 36.47 16.37 -1.27
C TYR A 280 36.91 17.33 -0.17
N THR A 281 36.81 18.64 -0.45
CA THR A 281 37.00 19.71 0.53
C THR A 281 35.65 20.29 0.89
N LYS A 282 35.31 20.25 2.18
CA LYS A 282 34.02 20.75 2.68
C LYS A 282 33.87 22.26 2.45
N GLY A 283 32.67 22.68 2.07
CA GLY A 283 32.29 24.09 2.02
C GLY A 283 31.91 24.62 3.40
N SER A 284 31.22 23.79 4.20
CA SER A 284 30.85 24.07 5.58
C SER A 284 30.87 22.79 6.44
N SER A 285 30.62 22.92 7.75
CA SER A 285 30.45 21.76 8.64
C SER A 285 29.13 21.00 8.42
N THR A 286 28.17 21.58 7.68
CA THR A 286 26.84 21.01 7.45
C THR A 286 26.70 20.28 6.12
N ASP A 287 27.77 20.19 5.31
CA ASP A 287 27.82 19.34 4.12
C ASP A 287 27.40 17.90 4.46
N LYS A 288 26.43 17.37 3.70
CA LYS A 288 25.91 16.01 3.83
C LYS A 288 25.80 15.34 2.46
N ASN A 289 25.55 14.04 2.46
CA ASN A 289 25.28 13.25 1.26
C ASN A 289 26.30 13.44 0.13
N VAL A 290 27.60 13.35 0.45
CA VAL A 290 28.67 13.42 -0.56
C VAL A 290 29.14 12.01 -0.90
N TYR A 291 28.68 11.50 -2.04
CA TYR A 291 28.90 10.11 -2.46
C TYR A 291 29.33 10.02 -3.91
N LEU A 292 30.22 9.07 -4.21
CA LEU A 292 30.52 8.68 -5.59
C LEU A 292 29.33 7.87 -6.12
N ASN A 293 28.86 8.18 -7.32
CA ASN A 293 27.96 7.31 -8.07
C ASN A 293 28.80 6.31 -8.87
N TYR A 294 29.54 6.81 -9.86
CA TYR A 294 30.44 5.98 -10.66
C TYR A 294 31.65 6.74 -11.21
N LEU A 295 32.67 5.96 -11.57
CA LEU A 295 33.77 6.35 -12.45
C LEU A 295 33.76 5.47 -13.69
N ARG A 296 33.91 6.09 -14.87
CA ARG A 296 33.99 5.39 -16.14
C ARG A 296 35.14 5.94 -16.98
N ILE A 297 35.88 5.06 -17.65
CA ILE A 297 36.82 5.48 -18.70
C ILE A 297 36.41 4.83 -20.02
N ASN A 298 36.14 5.65 -21.04
CA ASN A 298 36.02 5.23 -22.44
C ASN A 298 37.35 5.47 -23.15
N PHE A 299 37.91 4.46 -23.83
CA PHE A 299 39.22 4.56 -24.46
C PHE A 299 39.39 3.61 -25.65
N LYS A 300 40.39 3.86 -26.50
CA LYS A 300 40.79 2.90 -27.54
C LYS A 300 41.80 1.91 -26.98
N ARG A 301 41.54 0.62 -27.13
CA ARG A 301 42.42 -0.47 -26.69
C ARG A 301 43.00 -1.23 -27.88
N LYS A 302 44.25 -1.65 -27.80
CA LYS A 302 44.89 -2.46 -28.85
C LYS A 302 44.11 -3.75 -29.05
N LEU A 303 43.88 -4.16 -30.30
CA LEU A 303 43.10 -5.35 -30.60
C LEU A 303 43.96 -6.61 -30.49
N LYS A 304 43.93 -7.25 -29.32
CA LYS A 304 44.62 -8.52 -29.01
C LYS A 304 43.90 -9.28 -27.88
N PRO A 305 44.23 -10.56 -27.63
CA PRO A 305 43.71 -11.29 -26.46
C PRO A 305 44.29 -10.74 -25.14
N TYR A 306 43.43 -10.41 -24.17
CA TYR A 306 43.82 -9.97 -22.80
C TYR A 306 43.49 -11.00 -21.71
N GLY A 307 42.97 -12.16 -22.08
CA GLY A 307 42.54 -13.21 -21.16
C GLY A 307 42.06 -14.44 -21.93
N ALA A 308 41.28 -15.30 -21.27
CA ALA A 308 40.59 -16.39 -21.97
C ALA A 308 39.44 -15.89 -22.85
N VAL A 309 38.81 -14.79 -22.44
CA VAL A 309 37.75 -14.09 -23.18
C VAL A 309 38.12 -12.61 -23.26
N THR A 310 37.92 -11.98 -24.42
CA THR A 310 38.08 -10.53 -24.60
C THR A 310 36.93 -10.02 -25.46
N LEU A 311 36.10 -9.15 -24.88
CA LEU A 311 35.01 -8.48 -25.58
C LEU A 311 35.56 -7.25 -26.32
N PHE A 312 35.09 -7.01 -27.54
CA PHE A 312 35.53 -5.88 -28.35
C PHE A 312 34.46 -5.40 -29.32
N ARG A 313 34.50 -4.11 -29.64
CA ARG A 313 33.56 -3.42 -30.54
C ARG A 313 34.22 -2.26 -31.27
N SER A 314 33.59 -1.77 -32.34
CA SER A 314 34.07 -0.58 -33.04
C SER A 314 32.94 0.38 -33.38
N THR A 315 33.16 1.66 -33.09
CA THR A 315 32.32 2.78 -33.54
C THR A 315 32.52 3.14 -35.02
N SER A 316 33.54 2.56 -35.68
CA SER A 316 33.77 2.78 -37.11
C SER A 316 32.74 2.02 -37.95
N LEU A 317 31.84 2.74 -38.60
CA LEU A 317 30.77 2.12 -39.38
C LEU A 317 31.23 1.80 -40.81
N SER A 318 31.09 0.54 -41.21
CA SER A 318 31.40 0.06 -42.57
C SER A 318 30.72 -1.27 -42.85
N SER A 319 30.22 -1.47 -44.07
CA SER A 319 29.61 -2.74 -44.51
C SER A 319 30.58 -3.93 -44.59
N ASN A 320 31.90 -3.69 -44.52
CA ASN A 320 32.95 -4.71 -44.57
C ASN A 320 34.19 -4.31 -43.75
N LEU A 321 33.97 -3.86 -42.50
CA LEU A 321 35.05 -3.46 -41.61
C LEU A 321 36.01 -4.61 -41.35
N GLY A 322 37.31 -4.39 -41.62
CA GLY A 322 38.37 -5.35 -41.34
C GLY A 322 38.88 -5.23 -39.91
N PHE A 323 39.14 -6.36 -39.26
CA PHE A 323 39.75 -6.45 -37.93
C PHE A 323 41.09 -7.18 -38.02
N ASN A 324 42.11 -6.60 -37.40
CA ASN A 324 43.45 -7.18 -37.30
C ASN A 324 43.82 -7.41 -35.83
N ILE A 325 43.62 -8.64 -35.36
CA ILE A 325 43.94 -9.06 -34.00
C ILE A 325 45.43 -9.46 -33.96
N SER A 326 46.23 -8.75 -33.18
CA SER A 326 47.64 -9.11 -32.94
C SER A 326 47.79 -10.12 -31.80
N ASP A 327 48.96 -10.74 -31.68
CA ASP A 327 49.30 -11.71 -30.62
C ASP A 327 48.30 -12.88 -30.52
N ALA A 328 47.70 -13.27 -31.65
CA ALA A 328 46.76 -14.37 -31.74
C ALA A 328 47.45 -15.65 -32.23
N SER A 329 46.83 -16.79 -31.93
CA SER A 329 47.24 -18.11 -32.40
C SER A 329 46.05 -18.83 -33.03
N SER A 330 46.25 -20.07 -33.49
CA SER A 330 45.16 -20.90 -34.01
C SER A 330 44.14 -21.34 -32.94
N SER A 331 44.41 -21.11 -31.65
CA SER A 331 43.45 -21.38 -30.56
C SER A 331 42.46 -20.25 -30.33
N VAL A 332 42.66 -19.08 -30.96
CA VAL A 332 41.76 -17.93 -30.80
C VAL A 332 40.60 -18.03 -31.78
N MET A 333 39.38 -18.09 -31.23
CA MET A 333 38.13 -17.98 -31.97
C MET A 333 37.54 -16.58 -31.82
N VAL A 334 36.75 -16.16 -32.80
CA VAL A 334 35.99 -14.91 -32.76
C VAL A 334 34.51 -15.25 -32.90
N PHE A 335 33.70 -14.79 -31.95
CA PHE A 335 32.24 -14.86 -31.99
C PHE A 335 31.67 -13.46 -32.22
N ASP A 336 30.72 -13.31 -33.14
CA ASP A 336 29.81 -12.16 -33.15
C ASP A 336 28.70 -12.46 -32.15
N VAL A 337 28.59 -11.62 -31.11
CA VAL A 337 27.66 -11.80 -29.98
C VAL A 337 26.59 -10.71 -29.93
N THR A 338 26.47 -9.93 -31.01
CA THR A 338 25.53 -8.79 -31.11
C THR A 338 24.09 -9.20 -30.82
N ALA A 339 23.66 -10.37 -31.32
CA ALA A 339 22.29 -10.89 -31.19
C ALA A 339 21.96 -11.51 -29.82
N ASN A 340 22.91 -11.61 -28.88
CA ASN A 340 22.78 -12.29 -27.57
C ASN A 340 22.54 -13.81 -27.64
N THR A 341 21.37 -14.22 -28.10
CA THR A 341 20.86 -15.60 -28.06
C THR A 341 21.31 -16.41 -29.27
N ALA A 342 21.61 -15.73 -30.38
CA ALA A 342 22.12 -16.35 -31.60
C ALA A 342 23.53 -15.85 -31.96
N PRO A 343 24.55 -16.03 -31.08
CA PRO A 343 25.92 -15.74 -31.45
C PRO A 343 26.37 -16.64 -32.60
N VAL A 344 27.31 -16.17 -33.42
CA VAL A 344 27.89 -16.93 -34.53
C VAL A 344 29.41 -16.90 -34.49
N ARG A 345 30.05 -17.99 -34.91
CA ARG A 345 31.50 -18.06 -35.04
C ARG A 345 31.93 -17.45 -36.36
N ILE A 346 32.80 -16.45 -36.32
CA ILE A 346 33.37 -15.85 -37.53
C ILE A 346 34.58 -16.66 -37.99
N SER A 347 34.63 -16.96 -39.28
CA SER A 347 35.80 -17.56 -39.91
C SER A 347 36.94 -16.54 -39.97
N THR A 348 38.15 -16.94 -39.58
CA THR A 348 39.32 -16.05 -39.48
C THR A 348 40.50 -16.59 -40.29
N GLN A 349 41.42 -15.69 -40.66
CA GLN A 349 42.67 -16.02 -41.35
C GLN A 349 43.86 -15.67 -40.47
N LEU A 350 44.70 -16.66 -40.12
CA LEU A 350 45.91 -16.47 -39.32
C LEU A 350 47.15 -16.40 -40.22
N SER A 351 47.95 -15.35 -40.07
CA SER A 351 49.28 -15.21 -40.71
C SER A 351 50.30 -14.79 -39.66
N GLY A 352 51.21 -15.69 -39.29
CA GLY A 352 52.09 -15.48 -38.13
C GLY A 352 51.27 -15.37 -36.85
N THR A 353 51.33 -14.23 -36.17
CA THR A 353 50.54 -13.90 -34.97
C THR A 353 49.37 -12.95 -35.24
N SER A 354 49.10 -12.66 -36.52
CA SER A 354 48.05 -11.74 -36.96
C SER A 354 46.83 -12.54 -37.43
N LEU A 355 45.74 -12.45 -36.67
CA LEU A 355 44.45 -13.07 -36.99
C LEU A 355 43.50 -12.00 -37.57
N ARG A 356 42.97 -12.25 -38.77
CA ARG A 356 42.17 -11.26 -39.52
C ARG A 356 40.81 -11.81 -39.91
N PHE A 357 39.82 -10.94 -39.92
CA PHE A 357 38.52 -11.15 -40.53
C PHE A 357 37.90 -9.81 -40.92
N ALA A 358 36.83 -9.84 -41.70
CA ALA A 358 35.98 -8.68 -41.92
C ALA A 358 34.51 -9.05 -41.74
N SER A 359 33.73 -8.08 -41.28
CA SER A 359 32.30 -8.24 -41.02
C SER A 359 31.57 -6.95 -41.34
N ASP A 360 30.25 -7.05 -41.51
CA ASP A 360 29.39 -5.88 -41.58
C ASP A 360 29.35 -5.21 -40.21
N ASN A 361 29.63 -3.92 -40.15
CA ASN A 361 29.56 -3.07 -38.97
C ASN A 361 28.79 -1.78 -39.32
N SER A 362 27.74 -1.88 -40.14
CA SER A 362 26.86 -0.76 -40.48
C SER A 362 26.07 -0.25 -39.25
N SER A 363 25.90 -1.11 -38.25
CA SER A 363 25.61 -0.77 -36.85
C SER A 363 26.74 -1.29 -35.99
N ILE A 364 26.94 -0.69 -34.81
CA ILE A 364 27.96 -1.17 -33.85
C ILE A 364 27.65 -2.61 -33.48
N ARG A 365 28.63 -3.49 -33.72
CA ARG A 365 28.58 -4.90 -33.33
C ARG A 365 29.48 -5.18 -32.14
N GLU A 366 29.09 -6.18 -31.37
CA GLU A 366 29.83 -6.68 -30.23
C GLU A 366 30.41 -8.06 -30.57
N TYR A 367 31.68 -8.26 -30.29
CA TYR A 367 32.40 -9.49 -30.58
C TYR A 367 33.11 -10.03 -29.34
N ALA A 368 33.27 -11.36 -29.26
CA ALA A 368 34.05 -12.02 -28.23
C ALA A 368 35.21 -12.81 -28.87
N MET A 369 36.46 -12.47 -28.50
CA MET A 369 37.62 -13.34 -28.71
C MET A 369 37.66 -14.39 -27.61
N VAL A 370 37.83 -15.66 -27.97
CA VAL A 370 37.96 -16.79 -27.03
C VAL A 370 39.26 -17.54 -27.33
N ASP A 371 40.20 -17.50 -26.39
CA ASP A 371 41.48 -18.22 -26.49
C ASP A 371 41.37 -19.60 -25.82
N LEU A 372 41.20 -20.64 -26.64
CA LEU A 372 41.04 -22.02 -26.16
C LEU A 372 42.27 -22.57 -25.44
N SER A 373 43.46 -21.98 -25.63
CA SER A 373 44.64 -22.37 -24.85
C SER A 373 44.52 -22.03 -23.35
N LYS A 374 43.57 -21.13 -23.01
CA LYS A 374 43.27 -20.68 -21.64
C LYS A 374 41.87 -21.09 -21.18
N VAL A 375 41.31 -22.15 -21.76
CA VAL A 375 39.94 -22.64 -21.47
C VAL A 375 39.66 -22.91 -19.99
N SER A 376 40.68 -23.25 -19.20
CA SER A 376 40.56 -23.41 -17.74
C SER A 376 40.11 -22.12 -17.03
N ASN A 377 40.42 -20.96 -17.61
CA ASN A 377 40.15 -19.65 -17.03
C ASN A 377 38.84 -19.03 -17.55
N ILE A 378 38.10 -19.73 -18.43
CA ILE A 378 36.75 -19.33 -18.82
C ILE A 378 35.82 -19.56 -17.62
N PRO A 379 35.03 -18.55 -17.20
CA PRO A 379 34.12 -18.67 -16.07
C PRO A 379 33.12 -19.83 -16.21
N VAL A 380 32.83 -20.48 -15.08
CA VAL A 380 31.76 -21.48 -14.95
C VAL A 380 30.58 -20.80 -14.26
N PRO A 381 29.34 -20.95 -14.75
CA PRO A 381 28.18 -20.36 -14.09
C PRO A 381 27.96 -21.01 -12.72
N THR A 382 27.40 -20.27 -11.77
CA THR A 382 26.97 -20.83 -10.50
C THR A 382 25.71 -21.65 -10.72
N TYR A 383 25.69 -22.91 -10.25
CA TYR A 383 24.58 -23.84 -10.47
C TYR A 383 24.10 -24.52 -9.17
N SER A 384 24.47 -23.97 -8.02
CA SER A 384 24.01 -24.43 -6.70
C SER A 384 23.88 -23.24 -5.75
N GLY A 385 22.98 -23.36 -4.78
CA GLY A 385 22.64 -22.29 -3.83
C GLY A 385 21.15 -21.94 -3.87
N THR A 386 20.75 -20.98 -3.04
CA THR A 386 19.35 -20.52 -2.95
C THR A 386 18.85 -20.00 -4.30
N GLY A 387 17.67 -20.45 -4.73
CA GLY A 387 17.05 -20.04 -6.00
C GLY A 387 17.72 -20.60 -7.27
N LEU A 388 18.69 -21.50 -7.13
CA LEU A 388 19.37 -22.20 -8.23
C LEU A 388 19.12 -23.69 -8.15
N GLY A 389 19.34 -24.40 -9.26
CA GLY A 389 19.19 -25.84 -9.29
C GLY A 389 18.12 -26.32 -10.25
N ALA A 390 17.69 -27.56 -10.06
CA ALA A 390 16.53 -28.11 -10.75
C ALA A 390 15.28 -27.28 -10.40
N ILE A 391 14.52 -26.89 -11.41
CA ILE A 391 13.24 -26.20 -11.25
C ILE A 391 12.08 -27.09 -11.72
N SER A 392 10.92 -26.92 -11.10
CA SER A 392 9.69 -27.58 -11.54
C SER A 392 9.21 -27.02 -12.87
N ASN A 393 8.49 -27.84 -13.64
CA ASN A 393 7.84 -27.36 -14.85
C ASN A 393 6.72 -26.37 -14.51
N GLN A 394 6.58 -25.33 -15.32
CA GLN A 394 5.64 -24.22 -15.15
C GLN A 394 5.16 -23.72 -16.51
N ASN A 395 3.96 -23.14 -16.55
CA ASN A 395 3.34 -22.71 -17.79
C ASN A 395 2.29 -21.62 -17.56
N LEU A 396 2.74 -20.46 -17.08
CA LEU A 396 1.91 -19.27 -16.93
C LEU A 396 1.37 -18.80 -18.28
N HIS A 397 2.12 -19.00 -19.36
CA HIS A 397 1.63 -18.78 -20.73
C HIS A 397 0.38 -19.60 -21.09
N ALA A 398 0.05 -20.71 -20.44
CA ALA A 398 -1.18 -21.47 -20.72
C ALA A 398 -2.28 -21.28 -19.67
N SER A 399 -2.07 -20.39 -18.68
CA SER A 399 -3.06 -20.13 -17.64
C SER A 399 -4.37 -19.58 -18.22
N SER A 400 -5.49 -20.00 -17.63
CA SER A 400 -6.82 -19.52 -18.00
C SER A 400 -7.00 -18.06 -17.62
N SER A 401 -7.81 -17.34 -18.40
CA SER A 401 -8.30 -16.01 -18.03
C SER A 401 -9.03 -16.05 -16.68
N VAL A 402 -8.81 -15.02 -15.87
CA VAL A 402 -9.37 -14.82 -14.52
C VAL A 402 -9.69 -13.33 -14.33
N ASP A 403 -10.54 -13.02 -13.36
CA ASP A 403 -10.93 -11.64 -13.06
C ASP A 403 -9.88 -10.93 -12.20
N MET A 404 -9.21 -11.67 -11.31
CA MET A 404 -8.22 -11.14 -10.38
C MET A 404 -6.93 -11.96 -10.44
N ILE A 405 -5.80 -11.28 -10.51
CA ILE A 405 -4.48 -11.90 -10.37
C ILE A 405 -3.90 -11.46 -9.03
N ILE A 406 -3.45 -12.43 -8.23
CA ILE A 406 -2.81 -12.18 -6.94
C ILE A 406 -1.35 -12.63 -7.04
N ILE A 407 -0.43 -11.67 -7.02
CA ILE A 407 1.01 -11.96 -6.95
C ILE A 407 1.36 -12.07 -5.46
N VAL A 408 1.87 -13.24 -5.06
CA VAL A 408 2.15 -13.57 -3.67
C VAL A 408 3.33 -14.52 -3.55
N GLN A 409 4.21 -14.30 -2.59
CA GLN A 409 5.28 -15.25 -2.28
C GLN A 409 4.70 -16.54 -1.67
N ASP A 410 5.33 -17.70 -1.92
CA ASP A 410 4.85 -18.98 -1.37
C ASP A 410 4.68 -18.96 0.15
N TYR A 411 5.51 -18.19 0.87
CA TYR A 411 5.44 -17.99 2.32
C TYR A 411 4.08 -17.44 2.80
N LEU A 412 3.35 -16.71 1.95
CA LEU A 412 2.07 -16.07 2.29
C LEU A 412 0.88 -16.62 1.49
N LYS A 413 1.10 -17.66 0.67
CA LYS A 413 0.12 -18.14 -0.31
C LYS A 413 -1.21 -18.59 0.29
N ASP A 414 -1.17 -19.21 1.47
CA ASP A 414 -2.40 -19.70 2.14
C ASP A 414 -3.32 -18.54 2.59
N TYR A 415 -2.75 -17.40 3.01
CA TYR A 415 -3.52 -16.20 3.36
C TYR A 415 -4.13 -15.55 2.12
N ALA A 416 -3.36 -15.43 1.04
CA ALA A 416 -3.88 -14.96 -0.24
C ALA A 416 -5.00 -15.87 -0.78
N LYS A 417 -4.90 -17.19 -0.55
CA LYS A 417 -5.93 -18.15 -0.96
C LYS A 417 -7.23 -17.93 -0.20
N ARG A 418 -7.19 -17.70 1.11
CA ARG A 418 -8.38 -17.34 1.90
C ARG A 418 -9.12 -16.14 1.30
N LEU A 419 -8.38 -15.09 0.95
CA LEU A 419 -8.97 -13.89 0.33
C LEU A 419 -9.55 -14.17 -1.06
N ALA A 420 -8.87 -14.96 -1.90
CA ALA A 420 -9.40 -15.38 -3.18
C ALA A 420 -10.70 -16.19 -3.04
N ASP A 421 -10.74 -17.14 -2.11
CA ASP A 421 -11.91 -17.98 -1.84
C ASP A 421 -13.09 -17.13 -1.31
N LEU A 422 -12.82 -16.10 -0.50
CA LEU A 422 -13.82 -15.13 -0.05
C LEU A 422 -14.47 -14.41 -1.24
N HIS A 423 -13.66 -13.92 -2.19
CA HIS A 423 -14.18 -13.22 -3.38
C HIS A 423 -14.94 -14.12 -4.34
N GLU A 424 -14.49 -15.35 -4.53
CA GLU A 424 -15.20 -16.35 -5.32
C GLU A 424 -16.56 -16.65 -4.69
N LYS A 425 -16.61 -16.89 -3.38
CA LYS A 425 -17.84 -17.17 -2.63
C LYS A 425 -18.82 -16.00 -2.66
N ASN A 426 -18.35 -14.78 -2.38
CA ASN A 426 -19.23 -13.62 -2.14
C ASN A 426 -19.57 -12.86 -3.43
N SER A 427 -18.75 -12.99 -4.47
CA SER A 427 -18.91 -12.18 -5.68
C SER A 427 -18.65 -12.90 -7.01
N GLY A 428 -18.29 -14.19 -6.97
CA GLY A 428 -18.02 -15.00 -8.16
C GLY A 428 -16.74 -14.64 -8.90
N LEU A 429 -15.88 -13.79 -8.33
CA LEU A 429 -14.60 -13.42 -8.93
C LEU A 429 -13.65 -14.62 -8.94
N LYS A 430 -13.15 -14.97 -10.12
CA LYS A 430 -12.11 -15.99 -10.25
C LYS A 430 -10.74 -15.37 -10.06
N SER A 431 -9.92 -16.00 -9.23
CA SER A 431 -8.57 -15.53 -8.92
C SER A 431 -7.49 -16.51 -9.36
N LEU A 432 -6.37 -16.00 -9.85
CA LEU A 432 -5.14 -16.77 -10.07
C LEU A 432 -4.06 -16.30 -9.09
N LEU A 433 -3.57 -17.21 -8.25
CA LEU A 433 -2.44 -16.95 -7.34
C LEU A 433 -1.14 -17.33 -8.02
N VAL A 434 -0.18 -16.42 -8.06
CA VAL A 434 1.06 -16.58 -8.81
C VAL A 434 2.26 -16.20 -7.95
N ASN A 435 3.25 -17.11 -7.91
CA ASN A 435 4.53 -16.82 -7.28
C ASN A 435 5.36 -15.90 -8.21
N PRO A 436 5.96 -14.81 -7.70
CA PRO A 436 6.76 -13.92 -8.53
C PRO A 436 7.97 -14.60 -9.19
N GLU A 437 8.58 -15.62 -8.58
CA GLU A 437 9.66 -16.39 -9.20
C GLU A 437 9.22 -17.08 -10.50
N ASP A 438 7.98 -17.57 -10.55
CA ASP A 438 7.44 -18.19 -11.76
C ASP A 438 7.27 -17.17 -12.88
N ILE A 439 6.83 -15.96 -12.54
CA ILE A 439 6.76 -14.83 -13.47
C ILE A 439 8.17 -14.48 -13.97
N TYR A 440 9.17 -14.42 -13.09
CA TYR A 440 10.53 -14.11 -13.52
C TYR A 440 11.09 -15.18 -14.47
N ASN A 441 10.84 -16.45 -14.16
CA ASN A 441 11.35 -17.56 -14.97
C ASN A 441 10.85 -17.48 -16.42
N GLU A 442 9.57 -17.17 -16.65
CA GLU A 442 8.99 -17.08 -17.99
C GLU A 442 9.22 -15.69 -18.65
N PHE A 443 9.04 -14.59 -17.91
CA PHE A 443 8.95 -13.24 -18.49
C PHE A 443 10.20 -12.36 -18.37
N SER A 444 11.23 -12.78 -17.62
CA SER A 444 12.46 -11.99 -17.42
C SER A 444 13.77 -12.77 -17.55
N SER A 445 13.74 -14.05 -17.96
CA SER A 445 14.90 -14.94 -17.94
C SER A 445 15.36 -15.29 -16.51
N GLY A 446 14.42 -15.38 -15.57
CA GLY A 446 14.65 -15.84 -14.20
C GLY A 446 15.15 -14.78 -13.22
N LYS A 447 15.34 -13.53 -13.65
CA LYS A 447 15.80 -12.43 -12.79
C LYS A 447 14.63 -11.62 -12.23
N PRO A 448 14.68 -11.15 -10.98
CA PRO A 448 13.74 -10.14 -10.51
C PRO A 448 13.75 -8.92 -11.44
N ASP A 449 12.57 -8.53 -11.94
CA ASP A 449 12.36 -7.33 -12.75
C ASP A 449 10.88 -6.92 -12.68
N ALA A 450 10.60 -5.68 -12.30
CA ALA A 450 9.22 -5.19 -12.16
C ALA A 450 8.45 -5.24 -13.48
N SER A 451 9.12 -5.06 -14.62
CA SER A 451 8.47 -5.15 -15.94
C SER A 451 8.02 -6.58 -16.27
N ALA A 452 8.53 -7.60 -15.59
CA ALA A 452 8.04 -8.97 -15.73
C ALA A 452 6.58 -9.09 -15.25
N TYR A 453 6.24 -8.45 -14.12
CA TYR A 453 4.86 -8.38 -13.63
C TYR A 453 3.95 -7.70 -14.64
N ARG A 454 4.38 -6.57 -15.21
CA ARG A 454 3.62 -5.84 -16.23
C ARG A 454 3.44 -6.67 -17.51
N ARG A 455 4.49 -7.34 -18.01
CA ARG A 455 4.39 -8.24 -19.17
C ARG A 455 3.41 -9.38 -18.94
N PHE A 456 3.45 -9.99 -17.75
CA PHE A 456 2.54 -11.04 -17.36
C PHE A 456 1.08 -10.57 -17.35
N MET A 457 0.80 -9.42 -16.72
CA MET A 457 -0.54 -8.84 -16.73
C MET A 457 -1.01 -8.48 -18.15
N LYS A 458 -0.12 -7.89 -18.95
CA LYS A 458 -0.42 -7.52 -20.33
C LYS A 458 -0.74 -8.73 -21.21
N MET A 459 -0.05 -9.85 -21.05
CA MET A 459 -0.37 -11.09 -21.78
C MET A 459 -1.85 -11.49 -21.60
N PHE A 460 -2.37 -11.47 -20.37
CA PHE A 460 -3.78 -11.77 -20.14
C PHE A 460 -4.71 -10.72 -20.75
N TYR A 461 -4.35 -9.44 -20.61
CA TYR A 461 -5.14 -8.33 -21.12
C TYR A 461 -5.28 -8.35 -22.65
N ASP A 462 -4.17 -8.59 -23.36
CA ASP A 462 -4.11 -8.64 -24.81
C ASP A 462 -4.84 -9.87 -25.35
N ARG A 463 -4.66 -11.05 -24.74
CA ARG A 463 -5.32 -12.30 -25.16
C ARG A 463 -6.83 -12.28 -25.08
N ALA A 464 -7.39 -11.49 -24.16
CA ALA A 464 -8.83 -11.28 -24.07
C ALA A 464 -9.40 -10.47 -25.25
N GLY A 465 -8.56 -9.89 -26.11
CA GLY A 465 -8.97 -9.32 -27.40
C GLY A 465 -9.97 -8.17 -27.31
N GLY A 466 -10.03 -7.46 -26.18
CA GLY A 466 -10.98 -6.36 -25.97
C GLY A 466 -12.36 -6.75 -25.45
N GLY A 467 -12.62 -8.04 -25.20
CA GLY A 467 -13.91 -8.55 -24.74
C GLY A 467 -13.97 -8.91 -23.26
N ASP A 468 -15.01 -9.66 -22.89
CA ASP A 468 -15.16 -10.29 -21.58
C ASP A 468 -13.99 -11.23 -21.30
N GLY A 469 -13.48 -11.23 -20.05
CA GLY A 469 -12.32 -12.04 -19.65
C GLY A 469 -10.99 -11.30 -19.57
N ARG A 470 -10.97 -9.97 -19.70
CA ARG A 470 -9.81 -9.17 -19.26
C ARG A 470 -9.67 -9.24 -17.73
N PRO A 471 -8.43 -9.35 -17.20
CA PRO A 471 -8.23 -9.21 -15.76
C PRO A 471 -8.70 -7.81 -15.34
N GLN A 472 -9.52 -7.76 -14.30
CA GLN A 472 -10.08 -6.52 -13.75
C GLN A 472 -9.21 -5.98 -12.61
N TYR A 473 -8.59 -6.88 -11.84
CA TYR A 473 -7.85 -6.53 -10.64
C TYR A 473 -6.48 -7.21 -10.56
N LEU A 474 -5.49 -6.47 -10.05
CA LEU A 474 -4.21 -6.98 -9.59
C LEU A 474 -4.08 -6.71 -8.09
N LEU A 475 -3.87 -7.75 -7.29
CA LEU A 475 -3.50 -7.61 -5.89
C LEU A 475 -2.04 -8.02 -5.68
N LEU A 476 -1.26 -7.09 -5.13
CA LEU A 476 0.10 -7.31 -4.68
C LEU A 476 0.05 -7.70 -3.20
N PHE A 477 0.07 -9.00 -2.91
CA PHE A 477 -0.03 -9.54 -1.56
C PHE A 477 1.39 -9.69 -0.98
N GLY A 478 1.94 -8.60 -0.46
CA GLY A 478 3.28 -8.54 0.09
C GLY A 478 3.81 -7.12 0.24
N GLY A 479 4.74 -6.96 1.18
CA GLY A 479 5.47 -5.70 1.41
C GLY A 479 6.22 -5.21 0.17
N GLY A 480 6.56 -3.92 0.16
CA GLY A 480 7.41 -3.29 -0.84
C GLY A 480 8.61 -2.61 -0.20
N SER A 481 9.58 -2.24 -1.04
CA SER A 481 10.79 -1.52 -0.62
C SER A 481 11.30 -0.63 -1.76
N TYR A 482 11.89 0.52 -1.43
CA TYR A 482 12.70 1.29 -2.39
C TYR A 482 13.98 0.53 -2.78
N ASP A 483 14.46 -0.33 -1.88
CA ASP A 483 15.60 -1.23 -2.06
C ASP A 483 15.12 -2.59 -2.61
N ASN A 484 14.78 -2.62 -3.90
CA ASN A 484 14.32 -3.83 -4.57
C ASN A 484 15.37 -4.96 -4.60
N LYS A 485 16.66 -4.64 -4.48
CA LYS A 485 17.77 -5.60 -4.43
C LYS A 485 18.00 -6.16 -3.04
N MET A 486 17.34 -5.60 -2.01
CA MET A 486 17.51 -5.99 -0.61
C MET A 486 18.97 -5.88 -0.15
N ILE A 487 19.67 -4.83 -0.62
CA ILE A 487 21.04 -4.46 -0.23
C ILE A 487 21.11 -4.20 1.28
N GLN A 488 20.05 -3.61 1.84
CA GLN A 488 19.93 -3.29 3.25
C GLN A 488 19.46 -4.50 4.09
N ASN A 489 19.61 -4.37 5.41
CA ASN A 489 19.28 -5.44 6.34
C ASN A 489 17.77 -5.54 6.57
N TRP A 490 17.15 -6.53 5.93
CA TRP A 490 15.78 -6.95 6.18
C TRP A 490 15.72 -8.23 7.02
N THR A 491 14.67 -8.39 7.81
CA THR A 491 14.39 -9.66 8.53
C THR A 491 14.07 -10.78 7.53
N ASP A 492 14.26 -12.04 7.94
CA ASP A 492 14.00 -13.18 7.07
C ASP A 492 12.53 -13.26 6.64
N ASP A 493 11.59 -12.99 7.55
CA ASP A 493 10.16 -12.97 7.24
C ASP A 493 9.80 -11.85 6.25
N ALA A 494 10.39 -10.66 6.42
CA ALA A 494 10.19 -9.58 5.48
C ALA A 494 10.70 -9.96 4.08
N ARG A 495 11.93 -10.50 3.98
CA ARG A 495 12.51 -10.95 2.69
C ARG A 495 11.62 -11.99 1.99
N LYS A 496 11.04 -12.93 2.74
CA LYS A 496 10.13 -13.96 2.21
C LYS A 496 8.74 -13.44 1.86
N SER A 497 8.40 -12.22 2.27
CA SER A 497 7.08 -11.59 2.04
C SER A 497 7.12 -10.49 0.98
N MET A 498 8.30 -9.97 0.63
CA MET A 498 8.45 -8.81 -0.25
C MET A 498 8.11 -9.10 -1.72
N LEU A 499 7.53 -8.10 -2.37
CA LEU A 499 7.32 -8.02 -3.81
C LEU A 499 8.03 -6.76 -4.34
N LEU A 500 8.42 -6.80 -5.62
CA LEU A 500 9.04 -5.64 -6.26
C LEU A 500 8.08 -4.43 -6.29
N THR A 501 8.68 -3.24 -6.23
CA THR A 501 8.01 -1.96 -6.45
C THR A 501 8.56 -1.29 -7.71
N TYR A 502 7.73 -0.53 -8.43
CA TYR A 502 8.25 0.38 -9.45
C TYR A 502 8.64 1.71 -8.79
N GLN A 503 9.94 1.97 -8.78
CA GLN A 503 10.54 3.21 -8.28
C GLN A 503 10.94 4.10 -9.46
N SER A 504 10.71 5.41 -9.33
CA SER A 504 11.17 6.41 -10.30
C SER A 504 12.70 6.40 -10.47
N PRO A 505 13.23 6.80 -11.64
CA PRO A 505 14.66 7.07 -11.79
C PRO A 505 15.19 8.17 -10.86
N GLU A 506 14.37 9.19 -10.56
CA GLU A 506 14.72 10.27 -9.62
C GLU A 506 14.81 9.74 -8.19
N SER A 507 15.94 10.01 -7.52
CA SER A 507 16.30 9.51 -6.17
C SER A 507 16.89 10.58 -5.25
N LEU A 508 17.08 11.81 -5.75
CA LEU A 508 17.71 12.92 -5.03
C LEU A 508 16.72 14.03 -4.71
N ASP A 509 15.55 14.05 -5.32
CA ASP A 509 14.49 15.02 -5.05
C ASP A 509 13.19 14.28 -4.74
N GLU A 510 12.79 14.30 -3.47
CA GLU A 510 11.60 13.60 -2.99
C GLU A 510 10.33 14.09 -3.68
N THR A 511 10.26 15.40 -3.92
CA THR A 511 9.14 16.09 -4.57
C THR A 511 8.92 15.60 -6.00
N ASN A 512 10.00 15.20 -6.68
CA ASN A 512 9.96 14.70 -8.05
C ASN A 512 9.99 13.17 -8.14
N SER A 513 10.40 12.48 -7.07
CA SER A 513 10.36 11.02 -6.98
C SER A 513 8.96 10.46 -6.76
N TYR A 514 8.78 9.17 -7.05
CA TYR A 514 7.57 8.40 -6.75
C TYR A 514 7.84 6.90 -6.73
N VAL A 515 7.00 6.20 -5.98
CA VAL A 515 6.77 4.76 -6.11
C VAL A 515 5.32 4.57 -6.52
N THR A 516 5.06 3.72 -7.51
CA THR A 516 3.70 3.51 -8.00
C THR A 516 3.47 2.08 -8.41
N ASP A 517 2.36 1.50 -7.94
CA ASP A 517 1.91 0.20 -8.44
C ASP A 517 1.13 0.35 -9.77
N ASP A 518 0.76 1.57 -10.18
CA ASP A 518 0.05 1.84 -11.45
C ASP A 518 0.79 1.30 -12.66
N TYR A 519 2.13 1.27 -12.59
CA TYR A 519 2.99 0.73 -13.63
C TYR A 519 2.56 -0.67 -14.06
N PHE A 520 2.12 -1.50 -13.11
CA PHE A 520 1.69 -2.88 -13.38
C PHE A 520 0.31 -2.97 -14.05
N GLY A 521 -0.46 -1.87 -14.09
CA GLY A 521 -1.78 -1.79 -14.71
C GLY A 521 -1.85 -0.96 -15.98
N PHE A 522 -0.73 -0.40 -16.45
CA PHE A 522 -0.67 0.23 -17.77
C PHE A 522 -0.53 -0.82 -18.86
N MET A 523 -1.60 -1.03 -19.64
CA MET A 523 -1.67 -2.10 -20.64
C MET A 523 -1.33 -1.66 -22.06
N ASP A 524 -1.38 -0.35 -22.32
CA ASP A 524 -0.97 0.22 -23.61
C ASP A 524 0.53 -0.02 -23.86
N ASP A 525 0.89 -0.38 -25.11
CA ASP A 525 2.28 -0.52 -25.52
C ASP A 525 3.04 0.81 -25.44
N ALA A 526 2.33 1.89 -25.78
CA ALA A 526 2.83 3.25 -25.89
C ALA A 526 2.59 4.03 -24.59
N ILE A 527 3.63 4.27 -23.80
CA ILE A 527 3.56 5.24 -22.68
C ILE A 527 4.50 6.41 -22.97
N SER A 528 3.93 7.56 -23.33
CA SER A 528 4.70 8.79 -23.54
C SER A 528 5.23 9.40 -22.23
N SER A 529 4.44 9.29 -21.16
CA SER A 529 4.78 9.71 -19.80
C SER A 529 3.96 8.90 -18.81
N MET A 530 4.57 8.59 -17.65
CA MET A 530 3.89 7.86 -16.57
C MET A 530 2.66 8.62 -16.07
N SER A 531 2.72 9.95 -15.99
CA SER A 531 1.61 10.77 -15.49
C SER A 531 0.44 10.88 -16.47
N SER A 532 0.65 10.60 -17.76
CA SER A 532 -0.40 10.62 -18.79
C SER A 532 -0.93 9.23 -19.15
N ALA A 533 -0.33 8.16 -18.62
CA ALA A 533 -0.72 6.79 -18.94
C ALA A 533 -2.13 6.48 -18.42
N VAL A 534 -2.85 5.64 -19.17
CA VAL A 534 -4.20 5.17 -18.80
C VAL A 534 -4.09 3.92 -17.95
N LEU A 535 -4.61 3.98 -16.72
CA LEU A 535 -4.67 2.83 -15.83
C LEU A 535 -5.81 1.90 -16.26
N SER A 536 -5.49 0.71 -16.76
CA SER A 536 -6.49 -0.17 -17.40
C SER A 536 -7.14 -1.17 -16.42
N ILE A 537 -6.48 -1.48 -15.31
CA ILE A 537 -6.96 -2.43 -14.29
C ILE A 537 -6.89 -1.80 -12.89
N GLY A 538 -7.77 -2.24 -11.98
CA GLY A 538 -7.72 -1.81 -10.59
C GLY A 538 -6.56 -2.50 -9.85
N ILE A 539 -5.78 -1.76 -9.07
CA ILE A 539 -4.62 -2.32 -8.35
C ILE A 539 -4.73 -1.96 -6.89
N GLY A 540 -4.38 -2.91 -6.02
CA GLY A 540 -4.17 -2.67 -4.60
C GLY A 540 -3.01 -3.49 -4.06
N ARG A 541 -2.45 -3.03 -2.93
CA ARG A 541 -1.36 -3.71 -2.23
C ARG A 541 -1.73 -3.97 -0.79
N LEU A 542 -1.47 -5.18 -0.32
CA LEU A 542 -1.43 -5.50 1.11
C LEU A 542 0.05 -5.56 1.52
N PRO A 543 0.61 -4.53 2.19
CA PRO A 543 2.05 -4.39 2.43
C PRO A 543 2.54 -5.28 3.61
N VAL A 544 2.14 -6.54 3.62
CA VAL A 544 2.43 -7.48 4.71
C VAL A 544 3.88 -7.95 4.68
N ARG A 545 4.54 -7.94 5.85
CA ARG A 545 5.96 -8.32 6.01
C ARG A 545 6.17 -9.57 6.85
N SER A 546 5.08 -10.23 7.25
CA SER A 546 5.09 -11.47 8.05
C SER A 546 3.79 -12.24 7.87
N ALA A 547 3.80 -13.53 8.21
CA ALA A 547 2.58 -14.33 8.28
C ALA A 547 1.52 -13.74 9.24
N THR A 548 1.94 -13.16 10.36
CA THR A 548 1.03 -12.53 11.34
C THR A 548 0.31 -11.32 10.76
N THR A 549 1.03 -10.41 10.10
CA THR A 549 0.39 -9.22 9.49
C THR A 549 -0.52 -9.62 8.31
N ALA A 550 -0.20 -10.70 7.60
CA ALA A 550 -1.07 -11.29 6.60
C ALA A 550 -2.37 -11.87 7.18
N ASP A 551 -2.26 -12.61 8.30
CA ASP A 551 -3.44 -13.16 8.99
C ASP A 551 -4.36 -12.05 9.52
N ASN A 552 -3.78 -11.01 10.13
CA ASN A 552 -4.50 -9.86 10.67
C ASN A 552 -5.38 -9.20 9.59
N ILE A 553 -4.80 -8.82 8.45
CA ILE A 553 -5.54 -8.09 7.41
C ILE A 553 -6.56 -8.99 6.70
N VAL A 554 -6.25 -10.27 6.47
CA VAL A 554 -7.22 -11.20 5.85
C VAL A 554 -8.41 -11.42 6.77
N SER A 555 -8.18 -11.66 8.07
CA SER A 555 -9.26 -11.86 9.04
C SER A 555 -10.10 -10.59 9.23
N LYS A 556 -9.47 -9.42 9.15
CA LYS A 556 -10.14 -8.12 9.15
C LYS A 556 -11.05 -7.95 7.94
N ILE A 557 -10.57 -8.29 6.74
CA ILE A 557 -11.37 -8.23 5.50
C ILE A 557 -12.53 -9.24 5.55
N GLU A 558 -12.30 -10.48 5.99
CA GLU A 558 -13.34 -11.50 6.17
C GLU A 558 -14.46 -10.97 7.07
N THR A 559 -14.11 -10.44 8.25
CA THR A 559 -15.07 -9.87 9.21
C THR A 559 -15.85 -8.67 8.61
N TYR A 560 -15.17 -7.79 7.88
CA TYR A 560 -15.80 -6.65 7.24
C TYR A 560 -16.80 -7.08 6.14
N VAL A 561 -16.45 -8.09 5.35
CA VAL A 561 -17.30 -8.64 4.28
C VAL A 561 -18.52 -9.37 4.86
N GLU A 562 -18.37 -10.06 6.00
CA GLU A 562 -19.50 -10.64 6.74
C GLU A 562 -20.45 -9.57 7.29
N ASN A 563 -19.91 -8.41 7.67
CA ASN A 563 -20.66 -7.23 8.12
C ASN A 563 -21.73 -7.56 9.18
N GLN A 564 -21.31 -8.16 10.29
CA GLN A 564 -22.21 -8.49 11.41
C GLN A 564 -22.65 -7.23 12.18
N ASN A 565 -21.82 -6.18 12.19
CA ASN A 565 -22.06 -4.91 12.88
C ASN A 565 -22.85 -3.91 12.01
N LYS A 566 -24.04 -4.30 11.54
CA LYS A 566 -24.93 -3.43 10.73
C LYS A 566 -25.43 -2.25 11.58
N GLY A 567 -25.57 -1.07 10.99
CA GLY A 567 -26.14 0.08 11.68
C GLY A 567 -25.98 1.40 10.95
N ILE A 568 -26.57 2.46 11.52
CA ILE A 568 -26.62 3.81 10.94
C ILE A 568 -25.24 4.44 10.71
N TRP A 569 -24.18 3.89 11.31
CA TRP A 569 -22.81 4.29 10.99
C TRP A 569 -22.48 4.14 9.50
N GLN A 570 -23.16 3.22 8.79
CA GLN A 570 -23.03 3.04 7.34
C GLN A 570 -23.63 4.22 6.55
N ASN A 571 -24.41 5.10 7.19
CA ASN A 571 -24.88 6.36 6.62
C ASN A 571 -23.93 7.53 6.95
N ASN A 572 -22.89 7.34 7.76
CA ASN A 572 -21.98 8.42 8.15
C ASN A 572 -20.78 8.50 7.20
N LEU A 573 -20.41 9.73 6.84
CA LEU A 573 -19.20 10.07 6.08
C LEU A 573 -18.46 11.19 6.84
N THR A 574 -17.14 11.05 7.04
CA THR A 574 -16.38 11.98 7.88
C THR A 574 -15.38 12.78 7.06
N PHE A 575 -15.39 14.10 7.21
CA PHE A 575 -14.42 15.02 6.61
C PHE A 575 -13.59 15.67 7.71
N VAL A 576 -12.27 15.58 7.57
CA VAL A 576 -11.27 16.07 8.53
C VAL A 576 -10.33 17.03 7.81
N ALA A 577 -10.06 18.18 8.40
CA ALA A 577 -9.20 19.17 7.77
C ALA A 577 -8.25 19.85 8.76
N ASP A 578 -7.03 20.08 8.28
CA ASP A 578 -6.00 20.88 8.95
C ASP A 578 -6.45 22.33 9.14
N ASP A 579 -5.84 23.02 10.09
CA ASP A 579 -6.13 24.42 10.38
C ASP A 579 -5.51 25.37 9.34
N ALA A 580 -5.62 26.67 9.58
CA ALA A 580 -5.04 27.70 8.71
C ALA A 580 -3.72 28.28 9.26
N VAL A 581 -3.14 27.66 10.29
CA VAL A 581 -1.97 28.13 11.04
C VAL A 581 -0.72 27.41 10.55
N ALA A 582 -0.09 27.94 9.50
CA ALA A 582 1.19 27.42 9.04
C ALA A 582 2.40 28.03 9.74
N GLY A 583 3.48 27.24 9.79
CA GLY A 583 4.81 27.71 10.17
C GLY A 583 5.44 28.64 9.12
N THR A 584 5.36 28.30 7.82
CA THR A 584 6.04 29.03 6.73
C THR A 584 5.15 29.52 5.60
N ASN A 585 3.90 29.07 5.53
CA ASN A 585 2.96 29.40 4.46
C ASN A 585 2.00 30.52 4.89
N GLU A 586 1.40 31.19 3.90
CA GLU A 586 0.41 32.23 4.16
C GLU A 586 -0.92 31.62 4.64
N PRO A 587 -1.56 32.15 5.70
CA PRO A 587 -2.83 31.63 6.22
C PRO A 587 -3.95 31.52 5.16
N SER A 588 -3.89 32.36 4.13
CA SER A 588 -4.83 32.32 3.00
C SER A 588 -4.72 31.05 2.13
N SER A 589 -3.53 30.43 2.06
CA SER A 589 -3.32 29.16 1.37
C SER A 589 -3.75 27.98 2.24
N GLU A 590 -3.44 28.02 3.53
CA GLU A 590 -3.68 26.92 4.47
C GLU A 590 -5.16 26.67 4.72
N ARG A 591 -5.97 27.73 4.80
CA ARG A 591 -7.43 27.60 4.91
C ARG A 591 -8.08 26.83 3.74
N ASN A 592 -7.35 26.59 2.63
CA ASN A 592 -7.87 25.77 1.54
C ASN A 592 -8.11 24.32 1.95
N HIS A 593 -7.40 23.78 2.95
CA HIS A 593 -7.69 22.45 3.49
C HIS A 593 -9.15 22.32 3.95
N MET A 594 -9.62 23.28 4.75
CA MET A 594 -11.00 23.36 5.20
C MET A 594 -11.98 23.72 4.08
N LEU A 595 -11.63 24.65 3.18
CA LEU A 595 -12.50 25.03 2.07
C LEU A 595 -12.74 23.86 1.10
N ASP A 596 -11.71 23.05 0.85
CA ASP A 596 -11.83 21.86 -0.01
C ASP A 596 -12.67 20.77 0.68
N ALA A 597 -12.49 20.58 1.99
CA ALA A 597 -13.32 19.66 2.77
C ALA A 597 -14.81 20.08 2.75
N GLU A 598 -15.09 21.38 2.85
CA GLU A 598 -16.44 21.92 2.73
C GLU A 598 -17.03 21.75 1.34
N GLU A 599 -16.25 22.03 0.31
CA GLU A 599 -16.69 21.85 -1.07
C GLU A 599 -17.07 20.39 -1.35
N PHE A 600 -16.25 19.44 -0.90
CA PHE A 600 -16.50 18.01 -1.10
C PHE A 600 -17.70 17.53 -0.30
N SER A 601 -17.79 17.88 0.98
CA SER A 601 -18.92 17.48 1.82
C SER A 601 -20.25 18.08 1.36
N SER A 602 -20.25 19.32 0.88
CA SER A 602 -21.43 19.96 0.28
C SER A 602 -21.84 19.27 -1.03
N SER A 603 -20.88 18.91 -1.87
CA SER A 603 -21.14 18.18 -3.13
C SER A 603 -21.76 16.80 -2.87
N ILE A 604 -21.25 16.08 -1.86
CA ILE A 604 -21.81 14.78 -1.46
C ILE A 604 -23.22 14.95 -0.88
N THR A 605 -23.44 15.94 -0.01
CA THR A 605 -24.78 16.20 0.57
C THR A 605 -25.83 16.45 -0.51
N ALA A 606 -25.47 17.15 -1.59
CA ALA A 606 -26.36 17.42 -2.71
C ALA A 606 -26.60 16.20 -3.61
N GLY A 607 -25.57 15.36 -3.83
CA GLY A 607 -25.64 14.20 -4.72
C GLY A 607 -26.17 12.91 -4.06
N TYR A 608 -25.97 12.77 -2.75
CA TYR A 608 -26.25 11.57 -1.98
C TYR A 608 -26.90 11.94 -0.62
N PRO A 609 -28.14 12.47 -0.65
CA PRO A 609 -28.78 13.08 0.51
C PRO A 609 -29.06 12.11 1.67
N ASP A 610 -29.07 10.80 1.41
CA ASP A 610 -29.28 9.78 2.44
C ASP A 610 -28.11 9.62 3.42
N PHE A 611 -26.92 10.15 3.08
CA PHE A 611 -25.76 10.15 3.99
C PHE A 611 -25.77 11.35 4.94
N VAL A 612 -25.18 11.17 6.12
CA VAL A 612 -24.93 12.21 7.12
C VAL A 612 -23.44 12.53 7.11
N ILE A 613 -23.14 13.80 6.93
CA ILE A 613 -21.76 14.30 6.98
C ILE A 613 -21.39 14.60 8.44
N LYS A 614 -20.20 14.16 8.85
CA LYS A 614 -19.55 14.55 10.11
C LYS A 614 -18.31 15.37 9.78
N LYS A 615 -18.16 16.54 10.40
CA LYS A 615 -17.09 17.50 10.11
C LYS A 615 -16.19 17.66 11.33
N ILE A 616 -14.89 17.51 11.14
CA ILE A 616 -13.86 17.70 12.18
C ILE A 616 -12.75 18.53 11.58
N TYR A 617 -12.93 19.85 11.57
CA TYR A 617 -11.88 20.77 11.15
C TYR A 617 -11.19 21.27 12.41
N GLU A 618 -9.85 21.22 12.47
CA GLU A 618 -9.13 21.64 13.68
C GLU A 618 -9.53 23.06 14.12
N ASP A 619 -9.77 23.94 13.15
CA ASP A 619 -10.18 25.32 13.42
C ASP A 619 -11.58 25.49 14.04
N MET A 620 -12.40 24.43 14.11
CA MET A 620 -13.65 24.41 14.89
C MET A 620 -13.39 24.34 16.40
N TYR A 621 -12.21 23.85 16.80
CA TYR A 621 -11.85 23.57 18.20
C TYR A 621 -10.87 24.59 18.75
N GLU A 622 -10.71 24.62 20.07
CA GLU A 622 -9.77 25.52 20.73
C GLU A 622 -8.32 25.04 20.55
N ARG A 623 -7.46 25.96 20.10
CA ARG A 623 -6.02 25.71 19.96
C ARG A 623 -5.32 25.90 21.30
N VAL A 624 -4.80 24.82 21.86
CA VAL A 624 -4.09 24.83 23.16
C VAL A 624 -2.59 24.86 22.93
N VAL A 625 -1.93 25.94 23.38
CA VAL A 625 -0.47 26.09 23.24
C VAL A 625 0.25 25.53 24.46
N GLN A 626 1.06 24.49 24.27
CA GLN A 626 1.87 23.85 25.31
C GLN A 626 3.38 24.02 25.03
N SER A 627 4.22 23.63 26.00
CA SER A 627 5.69 23.74 25.89
C SER A 627 6.30 22.90 24.76
N ASN A 628 5.60 21.85 24.32
CA ASN A 628 5.98 20.95 23.23
C ASN A 628 5.27 21.24 21.89
N GLY A 629 4.59 22.38 21.78
CA GLY A 629 3.85 22.79 20.58
C GLY A 629 2.36 23.02 20.84
N ALA A 630 1.64 23.48 19.82
CA ALA A 630 0.19 23.61 19.89
C ALA A 630 -0.51 22.29 19.60
N ARG A 631 -1.71 22.12 20.17
CA ARG A 631 -2.56 20.94 20.01
C ARG A 631 -4.02 21.36 19.88
N TYR A 632 -4.83 20.46 19.33
CA TYR A 632 -6.29 20.50 19.38
C TYR A 632 -6.84 19.26 20.11
N PRO A 633 -6.77 19.22 21.47
CA PRO A 633 -7.16 18.02 22.22
C PRO A 633 -8.61 17.58 21.97
N ASP A 634 -9.53 18.53 21.81
CA ASP A 634 -10.93 18.23 21.55
C ASP A 634 -11.18 17.74 20.11
N ALA A 635 -10.39 18.21 19.13
CA ALA A 635 -10.44 17.71 17.75
C ALA A 635 -9.90 16.28 17.65
N ASN A 636 -8.77 16.00 18.31
CA ASN A 636 -8.20 14.65 18.41
C ASN A 636 -9.20 13.68 19.05
N ARG A 637 -9.81 14.08 20.17
CA ARG A 637 -10.85 13.29 20.84
C ARG A 637 -12.04 13.01 19.89
N ALA A 638 -12.59 14.05 19.27
CA ALA A 638 -13.70 13.91 18.32
C ALA A 638 -13.37 12.97 17.15
N LEU A 639 -12.12 13.00 16.64
CA LEU A 639 -11.66 12.10 15.58
C LEU A 639 -11.62 10.64 16.04
N LEU A 640 -10.99 10.35 17.18
CA LEU A 640 -10.90 9.00 17.72
C LEU A 640 -12.27 8.42 18.05
N GLU A 641 -13.17 9.25 18.57
CA GLU A 641 -14.55 8.87 18.86
C GLU A 641 -15.33 8.61 17.57
N GLN A 642 -15.18 9.43 16.54
CA GLN A 642 -15.84 9.20 15.26
C GLN A 642 -15.35 7.91 14.58
N ILE A 643 -14.07 7.56 14.73
CA ILE A 643 -13.52 6.27 14.29
C ILE A 643 -14.22 5.10 15.02
N ASN A 644 -14.40 5.20 16.33
CA ASN A 644 -15.05 4.17 17.15
C ASN A 644 -16.57 4.06 16.89
N ASN A 645 -17.26 5.19 16.74
CA ASN A 645 -18.68 5.26 16.43
C ASN A 645 -19.00 4.73 15.03
N GLY A 646 -18.02 4.79 14.13
CA GLY A 646 -18.08 4.25 12.78
C GLY A 646 -18.52 5.25 11.73
N THR A 647 -17.92 5.09 10.55
CA THR A 647 -18.17 5.88 9.33
C THR A 647 -17.73 5.03 8.14
N LEU A 648 -18.30 5.23 6.95
CA LEU A 648 -17.85 4.47 5.77
C LEU A 648 -16.44 4.88 5.34
N PHE A 649 -16.16 6.19 5.38
CA PHE A 649 -14.83 6.71 5.11
C PHE A 649 -14.51 7.94 5.94
N ILE A 650 -13.21 8.15 6.12
CA ILE A 650 -12.62 9.38 6.65
C ILE A 650 -11.83 10.02 5.52
N ASN A 651 -12.16 11.26 5.20
CA ASN A 651 -11.46 12.07 4.21
C ASN A 651 -10.65 13.15 4.92
N PHE A 652 -9.35 12.92 5.07
CA PHE A 652 -8.41 13.87 5.68
C PHE A 652 -7.71 14.70 4.59
N ILE A 653 -7.73 16.03 4.76
CA ILE A 653 -7.11 17.02 3.88
C ILE A 653 -6.21 17.91 4.72
N GLY A 654 -4.89 17.82 4.55
CA GLY A 654 -3.98 18.53 5.45
C GLY A 654 -2.52 18.16 5.32
N HIS A 655 -1.69 18.77 6.16
CA HIS A 655 -0.31 18.35 6.37
C HIS A 655 -0.25 17.02 7.09
N GLY A 656 0.88 16.36 6.94
CA GLY A 656 1.12 15.07 7.54
C GLY A 656 2.54 14.62 7.29
N ALA A 657 2.90 13.58 8.01
CA ALA A 657 4.16 12.89 7.88
C ALA A 657 3.91 11.39 7.95
N THR A 658 4.98 10.60 7.82
CA THR A 658 4.93 9.14 7.89
C THR A 658 4.26 8.59 9.16
N THR A 659 4.18 9.34 10.27
CA THR A 659 3.69 8.85 11.57
C THR A 659 2.66 9.76 12.27
N TYR A 660 2.20 10.85 11.63
CA TYR A 660 1.18 11.72 12.22
C TYR A 660 0.45 12.60 11.18
N TRP A 661 -0.72 13.10 11.54
CA TRP A 661 -1.47 14.13 10.81
C TRP A 661 -1.31 15.50 11.50
N THR A 662 -1.21 16.56 10.67
CA THR A 662 -1.11 17.99 11.04
C THR A 662 0.14 18.35 11.85
N HIS A 663 0.55 19.63 11.87
CA HIS A 663 1.68 20.06 12.72
C HIS A 663 1.34 19.94 14.22
N GLU A 664 0.06 20.05 14.53
CA GLU A 664 -0.56 19.96 15.84
C GLU A 664 -0.76 18.51 16.30
N ASN A 665 -0.36 17.51 15.52
CA ASN A 665 -0.45 16.08 15.88
C ASN A 665 -1.90 15.63 16.14
N LEU A 666 -2.82 15.97 15.23
CA LEU A 666 -4.23 15.60 15.33
C LEU A 666 -4.44 14.09 15.47
N LEU A 667 -3.60 13.29 14.81
CA LEU A 667 -3.57 11.84 14.93
C LEU A 667 -2.11 11.37 14.89
N THR A 668 -1.67 10.62 15.89
CA THR A 668 -0.29 10.11 16.00
C THR A 668 -0.20 8.60 15.83
N MET A 669 1.00 8.08 15.60
CA MET A 669 1.26 6.62 15.62
C MET A 669 0.76 5.97 16.92
N THR A 670 0.98 6.59 18.08
CA THR A 670 0.49 6.07 19.36
C THR A 670 -1.03 5.98 19.41
N ASP A 671 -1.74 6.95 18.83
CA ASP A 671 -3.20 6.91 18.76
C ASP A 671 -3.67 5.76 17.86
N ILE A 672 -3.01 5.56 16.71
CA ILE A 672 -3.30 4.46 15.76
C ILE A 672 -3.03 3.10 16.41
N GLU A 673 -1.93 2.97 17.13
CA GLU A 673 -1.58 1.79 17.94
C GLU A 673 -2.63 1.54 19.06
N GLY A 674 -3.33 2.58 19.51
CA GLY A 674 -4.41 2.51 20.50
C GLY A 674 -5.79 2.18 19.94
N LEU A 675 -6.01 2.23 18.62
CA LEU A 675 -7.34 2.00 18.02
C LEU A 675 -7.86 0.58 18.25
N SER A 676 -9.17 0.44 18.40
CA SER A 676 -9.85 -0.85 18.60
C SER A 676 -11.24 -0.91 17.97
N ASN A 677 -11.55 0.01 17.04
CA ASN A 677 -12.85 0.14 16.40
C ASN A 677 -13.27 -1.12 15.63
N ASP A 678 -14.53 -1.52 15.78
CA ASP A 678 -15.13 -2.69 15.12
C ASP A 678 -15.86 -2.34 13.81
N LYS A 679 -16.03 -1.04 13.55
CA LYS A 679 -16.56 -0.44 12.32
C LYS A 679 -15.38 0.20 11.58
N LEU A 680 -14.94 -0.44 10.51
CA LEU A 680 -13.67 -0.10 9.87
C LEU A 680 -13.88 0.86 8.69
N PRO A 681 -13.50 2.14 8.80
CA PRO A 681 -13.60 3.08 7.69
C PRO A 681 -12.50 2.86 6.64
N LEU A 682 -12.79 3.26 5.41
CA LEU A 682 -11.76 3.59 4.42
C LEU A 682 -11.10 4.92 4.79
N TRP A 683 -9.77 4.98 4.79
CA TRP A 683 -9.08 6.26 5.01
C TRP A 683 -8.64 6.85 3.67
N ILE A 684 -9.00 8.11 3.44
CA ILE A 684 -8.59 8.87 2.27
C ILE A 684 -7.74 10.02 2.79
N THR A 685 -6.44 9.97 2.55
CA THR A 685 -5.48 10.90 3.14
C THR A 685 -4.79 11.71 2.05
N ALA A 686 -5.32 12.90 1.80
CA ALA A 686 -4.73 13.88 0.89
C ALA A 686 -3.64 14.68 1.60
N THR A 687 -2.55 14.00 1.95
CA THR A 687 -1.45 14.49 2.79
C THR A 687 -0.09 13.99 2.29
N CYS A 688 1.03 14.38 2.91
CA CYS A 688 2.36 13.89 2.56
C CYS A 688 2.67 12.53 3.22
N ASP A 689 3.20 11.59 2.44
CA ASP A 689 3.87 10.31 2.80
C ASP A 689 3.35 9.44 3.98
N PHE A 690 2.09 9.60 4.38
CA PHE A 690 1.48 8.85 5.50
C PHE A 690 1.45 7.32 5.27
N SER A 691 1.49 6.89 4.01
CA SER A 691 1.50 5.48 3.59
C SER A 691 2.80 5.08 2.91
N ARG A 692 3.95 5.53 3.43
CA ARG A 692 5.31 5.20 2.96
C ARG A 692 5.70 3.71 3.09
N PHE A 693 4.91 2.84 2.46
CA PHE A 693 4.97 1.37 2.58
C PHE A 693 6.27 0.75 2.06
N ASP A 694 7.04 1.51 1.31
CA ASP A 694 8.32 1.10 0.73
C ASP A 694 9.52 1.51 1.61
N SER A 695 9.29 2.13 2.77
CA SER A 695 10.32 2.45 3.77
C SER A 695 10.68 1.24 4.64
N ASN A 696 11.86 1.25 5.28
CA ASN A 696 12.23 0.25 6.27
C ASN A 696 11.38 0.32 7.54
N THR A 697 10.85 1.51 7.85
CA THR A 697 9.98 1.76 9.01
C THR A 697 8.52 1.64 8.62
N THR A 698 7.70 1.06 9.48
CA THR A 698 6.24 1.03 9.33
C THR A 698 5.68 2.45 9.41
N SER A 699 4.86 2.84 8.44
CA SER A 699 4.14 4.12 8.45
C SER A 699 2.82 4.04 9.24
N GLY A 700 2.25 5.19 9.61
CA GLY A 700 0.95 5.26 10.28
C GLY A 700 -0.17 4.63 9.43
N GLY A 701 -0.11 4.80 8.12
CA GLY A 701 -1.03 4.14 7.19
C GLY A 701 -0.86 2.61 7.12
N GLU A 702 0.37 2.09 7.20
CA GLU A 702 0.60 0.65 7.31
C GLU A 702 0.09 0.08 8.64
N GLU A 703 0.37 0.78 9.75
CA GLU A 703 -0.09 0.37 11.08
C GLU A 703 -1.62 0.34 11.15
N ALA A 704 -2.30 1.39 10.68
CA ALA A 704 -3.76 1.45 10.65
C ALA A 704 -4.38 0.30 9.83
N LEU A 705 -3.75 -0.07 8.70
CA LEU A 705 -4.24 -1.17 7.86
C LEU A 705 -3.99 -2.54 8.50
N LEU A 706 -2.77 -2.81 8.95
CA LEU A 706 -2.31 -4.14 9.34
C LEU A 706 -2.58 -4.52 10.80
N LYS A 707 -3.16 -3.59 11.57
CA LYS A 707 -3.57 -3.80 12.95
C LYS A 707 -4.43 -5.06 13.12
N GLU A 708 -4.22 -5.83 14.19
CA GLU A 708 -5.04 -7.02 14.51
C GLU A 708 -6.51 -6.64 14.75
N SER A 709 -6.75 -5.59 15.54
CA SER A 709 -8.08 -5.07 15.88
C SER A 709 -8.13 -3.57 15.64
N GLY A 710 -9.15 -3.06 14.95
CA GLY A 710 -9.29 -1.64 14.67
C GLY A 710 -8.51 -1.12 13.46
N GLY A 711 -8.45 0.20 13.37
CA GLY A 711 -7.80 0.93 12.29
C GLY A 711 -8.68 1.07 11.04
N ALA A 712 -8.04 0.95 9.88
CA ALA A 712 -8.66 1.15 8.57
C ALA A 712 -8.93 -0.19 7.86
N ILE A 713 -9.97 -0.23 7.02
CA ILE A 713 -10.20 -1.38 6.12
C ILE A 713 -9.37 -1.29 4.83
N GLY A 714 -8.95 -0.08 4.47
CA GLY A 714 -8.15 0.24 3.29
C GLY A 714 -7.79 1.72 3.30
N LEU A 715 -6.82 2.10 2.47
CA LEU A 715 -6.40 3.49 2.31
C LEU A 715 -6.25 3.90 0.85
N PHE A 716 -6.81 5.06 0.50
CA PHE A 716 -6.35 5.86 -0.64
C PHE A 716 -5.41 6.93 -0.11
N SER A 717 -4.11 6.70 -0.27
CA SER A 717 -3.10 7.48 0.44
C SER A 717 -1.85 7.70 -0.40
N THR A 718 -0.99 8.59 0.06
CA THR A 718 0.23 9.00 -0.59
C THR A 718 1.46 8.30 0.01
N VAL A 719 2.46 8.07 -0.84
CA VAL A 719 3.73 7.42 -0.45
C VAL A 719 4.90 8.42 -0.42
N ARG A 720 4.68 9.64 -0.95
CA ARG A 720 5.67 10.72 -1.08
C ARG A 720 5.01 12.08 -0.83
N VAL A 721 5.84 13.13 -0.88
CA VAL A 721 5.43 14.53 -0.78
C VAL A 721 4.51 14.90 -1.94
N VAL A 722 3.48 15.68 -1.64
CA VAL A 722 2.43 16.09 -2.58
C VAL A 722 2.10 17.57 -2.43
N TYR A 723 1.39 18.12 -3.41
CA TYR A 723 0.97 19.52 -3.41
C TYR A 723 -0.53 19.66 -3.12
N ILE A 724 -0.90 20.71 -2.38
CA ILE A 724 -2.28 20.98 -1.97
C ILE A 724 -3.24 21.11 -3.17
N GLY A 725 -2.82 21.80 -4.24
CA GLY A 725 -3.65 22.03 -5.42
C GLY A 725 -3.97 20.74 -6.18
N GLU A 726 -2.96 19.92 -6.43
CA GLU A 726 -3.08 18.63 -7.09
C GLU A 726 -3.81 17.60 -6.20
N ASN A 727 -3.62 17.66 -4.88
CA ASN A 727 -4.39 16.88 -3.92
C ASN A 727 -5.89 17.20 -4.01
N ARG A 728 -6.27 18.47 -4.12
CA ARG A 728 -7.67 18.88 -4.33
C ARG A 728 -8.27 18.23 -5.56
N ILE A 729 -7.55 18.21 -6.67
CA ILE A 729 -8.03 17.63 -7.93
C ILE A 729 -8.18 16.10 -7.78
N MET A 730 -7.18 15.43 -7.20
CA MET A 730 -7.23 13.99 -6.96
C MET A 730 -8.37 13.60 -6.02
N ASN A 731 -8.52 14.31 -4.91
CA ASN A 731 -9.53 14.01 -3.91
C ASN A 731 -10.95 14.28 -4.43
N ARG A 732 -11.17 15.37 -5.18
CA ARG A 732 -12.42 15.60 -5.90
C ARG A 732 -12.78 14.45 -6.82
N SER A 733 -11.81 13.93 -7.55
CA SER A 733 -11.99 12.77 -8.45
C SER A 733 -12.39 11.52 -7.65
N LEU A 734 -11.72 11.24 -6.52
CA LEU A 734 -12.09 10.16 -5.61
C LEU A 734 -13.52 10.30 -5.10
N MET A 735 -13.93 11.50 -4.64
CA MET A 735 -15.28 11.77 -4.15
C MET A 735 -16.36 11.60 -5.22
N LYS A 736 -16.04 11.92 -6.48
CA LYS A 736 -16.92 11.66 -7.62
C LYS A 736 -17.11 10.16 -7.86
N HIS A 737 -16.02 9.39 -7.84
CA HIS A 737 -16.03 7.99 -8.26
C HIS A 737 -16.34 6.99 -7.13
N ILE A 738 -16.24 7.38 -5.85
CA ILE A 738 -16.51 6.48 -4.71
C ILE A 738 -17.98 6.04 -4.61
N PHE A 739 -18.91 6.77 -5.20
CA PHE A 739 -20.34 6.43 -5.25
C PHE A 739 -20.83 6.11 -6.67
N GLU A 740 -19.94 6.14 -7.68
CA GLU A 740 -20.31 5.90 -9.07
C GLU A 740 -20.59 4.42 -9.30
N LYS A 741 -21.86 4.07 -9.50
CA LYS A 741 -22.31 2.69 -9.72
C LYS A 741 -22.06 2.26 -11.16
N LYS A 742 -21.69 0.99 -11.32
CA LYS A 742 -21.62 0.32 -12.63
C LYS A 742 -22.66 -0.79 -12.70
N ASP A 743 -23.56 -0.72 -13.69
CA ASP A 743 -24.66 -1.68 -13.86
C ASP A 743 -25.52 -1.85 -12.58
N GLY A 744 -25.78 -0.74 -11.89
CA GLY A 744 -26.54 -0.70 -10.63
C GLY A 744 -25.77 -1.20 -9.39
N LYS A 745 -24.49 -1.58 -9.53
CA LYS A 745 -23.68 -2.09 -8.42
C LYS A 745 -22.70 -1.04 -7.89
N ASN A 746 -22.57 -0.99 -6.57
CA ASN A 746 -21.58 -0.15 -5.89
C ASN A 746 -20.14 -0.53 -6.33
N PRO A 747 -19.24 0.46 -6.46
CA PRO A 747 -17.90 0.25 -6.98
C PRO A 747 -17.02 -0.52 -5.99
N ARG A 748 -16.01 -1.22 -6.53
CA ARG A 748 -14.91 -1.78 -5.73
C ARG A 748 -13.78 -0.76 -5.63
N LEU A 749 -12.97 -0.84 -4.57
CA LEU A 749 -11.91 0.14 -4.30
C LEU A 749 -10.92 0.30 -5.46
N GLY A 750 -10.56 -0.80 -6.13
CA GLY A 750 -9.68 -0.77 -7.29
C GLY A 750 -10.30 -0.01 -8.49
N ASP A 751 -11.62 -0.09 -8.68
CA ASP A 751 -12.32 0.68 -9.71
C ASP A 751 -12.39 2.16 -9.36
N VAL A 752 -12.64 2.50 -8.09
CA VAL A 752 -12.66 3.89 -7.62
C VAL A 752 -11.33 4.57 -7.92
N LEU A 753 -10.21 3.97 -7.52
CA LEU A 753 -8.89 4.56 -7.75
C LEU A 753 -8.55 4.63 -9.25
N ARG A 754 -8.83 3.57 -10.01
CA ARG A 754 -8.59 3.52 -11.46
C ARG A 754 -9.35 4.62 -12.18
N ASN A 755 -10.66 4.71 -11.96
CA ASN A 755 -11.50 5.70 -12.60
C ASN A 755 -11.06 7.11 -12.19
N SER A 756 -10.72 7.31 -10.92
CA SER A 756 -10.25 8.60 -10.43
C SER A 756 -8.98 9.06 -11.13
N LYS A 757 -7.95 8.20 -11.25
CA LYS A 757 -6.67 8.54 -11.92
C LYS A 757 -6.80 8.76 -13.44
N ASN A 758 -7.83 8.20 -14.04
CA ASN A 758 -8.17 8.37 -15.45
C ASN A 758 -9.11 9.55 -15.71
N ASP A 759 -9.57 10.27 -14.67
CA ASP A 759 -10.35 11.48 -14.89
C ASP A 759 -9.52 12.49 -15.70
N SER A 760 -10.17 13.08 -16.69
CA SER A 760 -9.63 14.15 -17.52
C SER A 760 -9.01 15.30 -16.72
N SER A 761 -9.51 15.59 -15.51
CA SER A 761 -8.93 16.65 -14.67
C SER A 761 -7.52 16.34 -14.16
N LEU A 762 -7.12 15.07 -14.18
CA LEU A 762 -5.80 14.58 -13.76
C LEU A 762 -4.93 14.19 -14.96
N SER A 763 -5.27 14.66 -16.17
CA SER A 763 -4.47 14.39 -17.36
C SER A 763 -3.07 14.97 -17.17
N SER A 764 -2.05 14.11 -17.17
CA SER A 764 -0.64 14.48 -16.97
C SER A 764 -0.25 14.98 -15.57
N ASP A 765 -1.15 14.90 -14.57
CA ASP A 765 -0.82 15.24 -13.19
C ASP A 765 0.14 14.19 -12.61
N GLY A 766 1.36 14.62 -12.27
CA GLY A 766 2.38 13.76 -11.66
C GLY A 766 2.07 13.38 -10.21
N ASN A 767 1.30 14.20 -9.49
CA ASN A 767 0.91 13.97 -8.10
C ASN A 767 0.12 12.67 -7.92
N LYS A 768 -0.71 12.31 -8.91
CA LYS A 768 -1.50 11.08 -8.88
C LYS A 768 -0.67 9.79 -8.83
N LEU A 769 0.59 9.83 -9.29
CA LEU A 769 1.50 8.69 -9.23
C LEU A 769 1.92 8.37 -7.79
N ARG A 770 1.77 9.32 -6.87
CA ARG A 770 2.11 9.16 -5.45
C ARG A 770 0.95 8.61 -4.64
N PHE A 771 -0.27 8.60 -5.20
CA PHE A 771 -1.44 7.99 -4.58
C PHE A 771 -1.49 6.50 -4.90
N VAL A 772 -1.81 5.66 -3.91
CA VAL A 772 -1.98 4.21 -4.08
C VAL A 772 -3.21 3.73 -3.29
N LEU A 773 -3.68 2.52 -3.62
CA LEU A 773 -4.57 1.77 -2.76
C LEU A 773 -3.74 0.81 -1.91
N LEU A 774 -3.62 1.11 -0.62
CA LEU A 774 -3.21 0.11 0.36
C LEU A 774 -4.46 -0.61 0.87
N GLY A 775 -4.69 -1.81 0.37
CA GLY A 775 -5.93 -2.54 0.58
C GLY A 775 -6.23 -3.50 -0.56
N ASP A 776 -7.34 -4.21 -0.43
CA ASP A 776 -7.83 -5.14 -1.42
C ASP A 776 -8.59 -4.40 -2.55
N PRO A 777 -8.13 -4.47 -3.81
CA PRO A 777 -8.78 -3.80 -4.93
C PRO A 777 -10.17 -4.35 -5.24
N ALA A 778 -10.45 -5.59 -4.84
CA ALA A 778 -11.73 -6.22 -5.04
C ALA A 778 -12.72 -5.92 -3.89
N LEU A 779 -12.30 -5.28 -2.81
CA LEU A 779 -13.20 -4.96 -1.71
C LEU A 779 -14.23 -3.89 -2.12
N LYS A 780 -15.46 -4.02 -1.62
CA LYS A 780 -16.46 -2.95 -1.62
C LYS A 780 -16.60 -2.43 -0.20
N LEU A 781 -16.83 -1.13 -0.04
CA LEU A 781 -17.26 -0.62 1.26
C LEU A 781 -18.60 -1.24 1.63
N ALA A 782 -18.92 -1.20 2.91
CA ALA A 782 -20.21 -1.56 3.48
C ALA A 782 -21.31 -0.54 3.10
N TYR A 783 -21.38 -0.15 1.82
CA TYR A 783 -22.40 0.74 1.30
C TYR A 783 -23.80 0.22 1.68
N PRO A 784 -24.73 1.11 2.02
CA PRO A 784 -26.13 0.78 1.97
C PRO A 784 -26.51 0.32 0.54
N GLU A 785 -27.37 -0.69 0.44
CA GLU A 785 -27.83 -1.19 -0.86
C GLU A 785 -29.10 -0.45 -1.31
N ASP A 786 -29.19 -0.13 -2.60
CA ASP A 786 -30.40 0.50 -3.18
C ASP A 786 -31.50 -0.53 -3.47
N THR A 787 -31.36 -1.77 -2.98
CA THR A 787 -32.35 -2.83 -3.19
C THR A 787 -33.64 -2.50 -2.44
N TYR A 788 -33.51 -1.88 -1.28
CA TYR A 788 -34.61 -1.45 -0.43
C TYR A 788 -34.38 -0.02 0.04
N ARG A 789 -35.47 0.73 0.23
CA ARG A 789 -35.44 2.09 0.78
C ARG A 789 -36.44 2.24 1.91
N VAL A 790 -36.10 3.13 2.85
CA VAL A 790 -37.01 3.57 3.90
C VAL A 790 -37.80 4.77 3.37
N GLU A 791 -39.13 4.69 3.40
CA GLU A 791 -40.01 5.78 3.01
C GLU A 791 -40.92 6.18 4.18
N ILE A 792 -41.03 7.48 4.44
CA ILE A 792 -42.04 8.03 5.34
C ILE A 792 -43.36 8.13 4.57
N THR A 793 -44.43 7.64 5.17
CA THR A 793 -45.78 7.67 4.60
C THR A 793 -46.66 8.72 5.26
N GLU A 794 -46.50 8.93 6.55
CA GLU A 794 -47.33 9.84 7.34
C GLU A 794 -46.51 10.47 8.47
N MET A 795 -46.75 11.76 8.73
CA MET A 795 -46.21 12.48 9.88
C MET A 795 -47.28 13.39 10.48
N ASN A 796 -47.49 13.30 11.80
CA ASN A 796 -48.50 14.09 12.53
C ASN A 796 -49.91 14.02 11.89
N ASN A 797 -50.34 12.81 11.50
CA ASN A 797 -51.59 12.52 10.78
C ASN A 797 -51.75 13.27 9.44
N ARG A 798 -50.64 13.65 8.80
CA ARG A 798 -50.59 14.20 7.44
C ARG A 798 -49.80 13.27 6.54
N ASP A 799 -50.20 13.18 5.28
CA ASP A 799 -49.43 12.47 4.25
C ASP A 799 -48.02 13.06 4.12
N ALA A 800 -47.02 12.23 3.84
CA ALA A 800 -45.61 12.63 3.79
C ALA A 800 -45.28 13.72 2.74
N ASP A 801 -46.15 13.93 1.74
CA ASP A 801 -46.03 14.98 0.72
C ASP A 801 -46.76 16.28 1.07
N ALA A 802 -47.41 16.35 2.24
CA ALA A 802 -48.04 17.57 2.72
C ALA A 802 -47.01 18.70 2.87
N THR A 803 -47.39 19.92 2.48
CA THR A 803 -46.47 21.07 2.44
C THR A 803 -46.36 21.83 3.77
N ASP A 804 -47.20 21.49 4.74
CA ASP A 804 -47.36 22.15 6.05
C ASP A 804 -46.94 21.26 7.23
N ILE A 805 -46.13 20.23 6.98
CA ILE A 805 -45.55 19.40 8.05
C ILE A 805 -44.55 20.25 8.82
N ASN A 806 -44.79 20.40 10.12
CA ASN A 806 -43.96 21.18 11.01
C ASN A 806 -43.78 20.46 12.34
N ILE A 807 -42.57 20.51 12.90
CA ILE A 807 -42.26 20.11 14.27
C ILE A 807 -42.18 21.39 15.10
N GLN A 808 -43.09 21.53 16.07
CA GLN A 808 -43.02 22.61 17.06
C GLN A 808 -42.27 22.14 18.30
N ALA A 809 -41.71 23.06 19.08
CA ALA A 809 -41.25 22.73 20.42
C ALA A 809 -42.40 22.11 21.24
N LEU A 810 -42.09 21.04 21.98
CA LEU A 810 -43.01 20.28 22.82
C LEU A 810 -44.09 19.50 22.08
N ASP A 811 -43.98 19.38 20.76
CA ASP A 811 -44.96 18.63 19.96
C ASP A 811 -44.71 17.12 20.05
N ASP A 812 -45.76 16.33 20.32
CA ASP A 812 -45.70 14.86 20.27
C ASP A 812 -45.77 14.42 18.80
N THR A 813 -44.58 14.28 18.21
CA THR A 813 -44.40 14.04 16.78
C THR A 813 -44.50 12.55 16.49
N SER A 814 -45.50 12.14 15.71
CA SER A 814 -45.71 10.76 15.25
C SER A 814 -45.25 10.58 13.81
N ILE A 815 -44.49 9.52 13.55
CA ILE A 815 -43.93 9.19 12.24
C ILE A 815 -44.28 7.74 11.91
N LYS A 816 -44.81 7.53 10.70
CA LYS A 816 -45.05 6.20 10.11
C LYS A 816 -44.32 6.07 8.80
N GLY A 817 -43.83 4.87 8.52
CA GLY A 817 -43.19 4.59 7.26
C GLY A 817 -43.11 3.10 6.93
N VAL A 818 -42.54 2.84 5.77
CA VAL A 818 -42.45 1.51 5.18
C VAL A 818 -41.07 1.25 4.58
N ILE A 819 -40.73 -0.04 4.48
CA ILE A 819 -39.61 -0.53 3.68
C ILE A 819 -40.16 -0.95 2.33
N VAL A 820 -39.65 -0.34 1.26
CA VAL A 820 -40.09 -0.63 -0.11
C VAL A 820 -38.94 -1.13 -0.96
N ASN A 821 -39.25 -1.97 -1.94
CA ASN A 821 -38.28 -2.46 -2.92
C ASN A 821 -38.06 -1.43 -4.05
N GLN A 822 -37.20 -1.75 -5.02
CA GLN A 822 -36.93 -0.88 -6.18
C GLN A 822 -38.16 -0.57 -7.06
N SER A 823 -39.20 -1.41 -7.04
CA SER A 823 -40.46 -1.15 -7.77
C SER A 823 -41.42 -0.23 -6.99
N GLY A 824 -41.10 0.05 -5.72
CA GLY A 824 -41.94 0.84 -4.82
C GLY A 824 -43.00 0.02 -4.08
N ASP A 825 -42.96 -1.31 -4.18
CA ASP A 825 -43.85 -2.17 -3.42
C ASP A 825 -43.33 -2.34 -1.98
N ILE A 826 -44.24 -2.36 -1.01
CA ILE A 826 -43.92 -2.64 0.40
C ILE A 826 -43.33 -4.05 0.51
N THR A 827 -42.18 -4.14 1.18
CA THR A 827 -41.49 -5.40 1.45
C THR A 827 -42.07 -6.04 2.69
N THR A 828 -43.25 -6.64 2.55
CA THR A 828 -44.07 -7.14 3.68
C THR A 828 -43.42 -8.27 4.50
N ASP A 829 -42.32 -8.84 4.03
CA ASP A 829 -41.54 -9.86 4.71
C ASP A 829 -40.28 -9.32 5.40
N PHE A 830 -40.05 -8.00 5.39
CA PHE A 830 -38.94 -7.36 6.08
C PHE A 830 -39.26 -7.21 7.57
N ASN A 831 -38.53 -7.91 8.43
CA ASN A 831 -38.66 -7.82 9.88
C ASN A 831 -37.29 -7.55 10.51
N GLY A 832 -37.18 -6.48 11.29
CA GLY A 832 -35.87 -5.98 11.69
C GLY A 832 -35.90 -4.76 12.57
N THR A 833 -34.81 -4.01 12.50
CA THR A 833 -34.60 -2.78 13.27
C THR A 833 -34.36 -1.62 12.31
N LEU A 834 -35.02 -0.50 12.58
CA LEU A 834 -34.76 0.82 12.02
C LEU A 834 -33.95 1.63 13.04
N GLU A 835 -32.78 2.11 12.66
CA GLU A 835 -32.08 3.16 13.37
C GLU A 835 -32.41 4.50 12.71
N SER A 836 -32.80 5.49 13.51
CA SER A 836 -33.27 6.81 13.05
C SER A 836 -32.57 7.93 13.80
N ILE A 837 -32.18 8.97 13.06
CA ILE A 837 -31.75 10.27 13.62
C ILE A 837 -32.57 11.38 12.96
N ILE A 838 -33.15 12.24 13.78
CA ILE A 838 -33.95 13.39 13.35
C ILE A 838 -33.23 14.64 13.79
N PHE A 839 -32.83 15.46 12.82
CA PHE A 839 -32.14 16.72 13.05
C PHE A 839 -33.12 17.90 13.10
N ASP A 840 -32.71 18.94 13.81
CA ASP A 840 -33.32 20.26 13.75
C ASP A 840 -33.00 20.94 12.40
N ALA A 841 -33.37 22.20 12.22
CA ALA A 841 -32.99 23.03 11.08
C ALA A 841 -31.46 23.11 10.91
N GLN A 842 -31.02 23.18 9.65
CA GLN A 842 -29.61 23.38 9.32
C GLN A 842 -29.16 24.79 9.74
N GLN A 843 -27.91 24.93 10.21
CA GLN A 843 -27.34 26.21 10.60
C GLN A 843 -26.19 26.64 9.69
N GLU A 844 -26.08 27.95 9.45
CA GLU A 844 -24.85 28.58 8.95
C GLU A 844 -23.92 28.90 10.12
N LEU A 845 -22.71 28.36 10.08
CA LEU A 845 -21.72 28.42 11.14
C LEU A 845 -20.39 28.95 10.59
N GLN A 846 -19.48 29.26 11.50
CA GLN A 846 -18.14 29.71 11.16
C GLN A 846 -17.11 29.06 12.09
N THR A 847 -15.95 28.66 11.54
CA THR A 847 -14.81 28.20 12.37
C THR A 847 -14.26 29.35 13.23
N ARG A 848 -13.37 29.05 14.19
CA ARG A 848 -12.87 30.04 15.15
C ARG A 848 -11.86 31.02 14.54
N GLY A 849 -11.21 30.67 13.43
CA GLY A 849 -10.15 31.46 12.82
C GLY A 849 -8.93 31.58 13.74
N ASN A 850 -8.48 30.46 14.29
CA ASN A 850 -7.34 30.41 15.20
C ASN A 850 -6.08 30.98 14.54
N THR A 851 -5.23 31.60 15.35
CA THR A 851 -3.95 32.18 14.94
C THR A 851 -2.80 31.49 15.65
N GLN A 852 -1.55 31.79 15.25
CA GLN A 852 -0.35 31.26 15.89
C GLN A 852 -0.33 31.46 17.42
N SER A 853 -0.89 32.56 17.93
CA SER A 853 -0.98 32.87 19.36
C SER A 853 -2.19 32.24 20.07
N GLY A 854 -3.05 31.51 19.36
CA GLY A 854 -4.31 30.96 19.89
C GLY A 854 -5.47 31.97 19.97
N SER A 855 -5.30 33.19 19.47
CA SER A 855 -6.38 34.17 19.34
C SER A 855 -7.18 33.97 18.04
N GLN A 856 -8.40 34.51 17.97
CA GLN A 856 -9.31 34.38 16.82
C GLN A 856 -9.14 35.52 15.80
N ASN A 857 -9.32 35.21 14.51
CA ASN A 857 -9.29 36.14 13.38
C ASN A 857 -10.34 35.76 12.32
N SER A 858 -11.36 36.61 12.17
CA SER A 858 -12.47 36.38 11.25
C SER A 858 -12.10 36.31 9.77
N ASN A 859 -10.93 36.84 9.36
CA ASN A 859 -10.46 36.75 7.98
C ASN A 859 -9.92 35.36 7.63
N ILE A 860 -9.59 34.55 8.64
CA ILE A 860 -9.09 33.18 8.49
C ILE A 860 -10.25 32.20 8.56
N ALA A 861 -11.20 32.48 9.44
CA ALA A 861 -12.36 31.65 9.68
C ALA A 861 -13.14 31.28 8.40
N VAL A 862 -13.57 30.03 8.33
CA VAL A 862 -14.24 29.42 7.18
C VAL A 862 -15.73 29.24 7.51
N PRO A 863 -16.65 29.70 6.65
CA PRO A 863 -18.07 29.42 6.82
C PRO A 863 -18.36 27.96 6.45
N TYR A 864 -19.31 27.36 7.15
CA TYR A 864 -19.81 26.02 6.86
C TYR A 864 -21.28 25.89 7.27
N VAL A 865 -21.93 24.82 6.81
CA VAL A 865 -23.30 24.47 7.21
C VAL A 865 -23.33 23.12 7.92
N ASP A 866 -24.14 22.99 8.97
CA ASP A 866 -24.26 21.72 9.70
C ASP A 866 -25.61 21.56 10.41
N TYR A 867 -25.93 20.32 10.79
CA TYR A 867 -27.03 19.97 11.67
C TYR A 867 -26.49 19.74 13.09
N THR A 868 -26.45 20.81 13.89
CA THR A 868 -25.86 20.80 15.23
C THR A 868 -26.77 20.19 16.30
N ASN A 869 -28.09 20.24 16.08
CA ASN A 869 -29.08 19.76 17.03
C ASN A 869 -29.76 18.48 16.56
N THR A 870 -29.79 17.48 17.44
CA THR A 870 -30.56 16.25 17.25
C THR A 870 -31.86 16.36 18.05
N LEU A 871 -33.00 16.20 17.40
CA LEU A 871 -34.31 16.19 18.05
C LEU A 871 -34.65 14.79 18.61
N PHE A 872 -34.21 13.75 17.90
CA PHE A 872 -34.44 12.36 18.28
C PHE A 872 -33.38 11.45 17.68
N SER A 873 -32.96 10.44 18.43
CA SER A 873 -32.10 9.34 17.95
C SER A 873 -32.56 8.04 18.60
N GLY A 874 -32.88 7.00 17.83
CA GLY A 874 -33.42 5.77 18.42
C GLY A 874 -33.50 4.56 17.51
N LYS A 875 -33.80 3.41 18.14
CA LYS A 875 -34.01 2.11 17.48
C LYS A 875 -35.49 1.73 17.54
N ILE A 876 -36.07 1.43 16.38
CA ILE A 876 -37.49 1.15 16.18
C ILE A 876 -37.64 -0.23 15.54
N GLN A 877 -38.61 -1.01 16.00
CA GLN A 877 -38.91 -2.30 15.41
C GLN A 877 -39.66 -2.15 14.08
N ILE A 878 -39.22 -2.87 13.06
CA ILE A 878 -39.92 -3.02 11.78
C ILE A 878 -40.66 -4.36 11.80
N THR A 879 -41.97 -4.32 11.55
CA THR A 879 -42.80 -5.51 11.45
C THR A 879 -43.51 -5.53 10.11
N ASN A 880 -43.34 -6.60 9.34
CA ASN A 880 -43.91 -6.76 8.00
C ASN A 880 -43.65 -5.56 7.07
N GLY A 881 -42.44 -5.01 7.12
CA GLY A 881 -42.06 -3.85 6.32
C GLY A 881 -42.64 -2.51 6.79
N GLU A 882 -43.36 -2.46 7.91
CA GLU A 882 -43.95 -1.24 8.45
C GLU A 882 -43.30 -0.85 9.79
N PHE A 883 -43.22 0.45 10.07
CA PHE A 883 -42.78 0.98 11.36
C PHE A 883 -43.56 2.23 11.75
N GLU A 884 -43.70 2.43 13.06
CA GLU A 884 -44.32 3.61 13.66
C GLU A 884 -43.58 3.94 14.95
N PHE A 885 -43.31 5.22 15.18
CA PHE A 885 -42.79 5.72 16.44
C PHE A 885 -43.21 7.16 16.67
N ASN A 886 -43.09 7.62 17.91
CA ASN A 886 -43.32 9.00 18.28
C ASN A 886 -42.22 9.52 19.20
N PHE A 887 -42.05 10.84 19.26
CA PHE A 887 -41.17 11.51 20.20
C PHE A 887 -41.69 12.92 20.49
N VAL A 888 -41.40 13.45 21.68
CA VAL A 888 -41.70 14.84 22.00
C VAL A 888 -40.51 15.70 21.59
N ALA A 889 -40.76 16.73 20.77
CA ALA A 889 -39.70 17.66 20.39
C ALA A 889 -39.24 18.50 21.59
N PRO A 890 -37.92 18.66 21.82
CA PRO A 890 -37.40 19.49 22.91
C PRO A 890 -37.90 20.94 22.85
N LYS A 891 -38.04 21.59 24.01
CA LYS A 891 -38.33 23.02 24.10
C LYS A 891 -37.23 23.91 23.47
N ASP A 892 -36.02 23.35 23.39
CA ASP A 892 -34.79 23.98 22.92
C ASP A 892 -34.51 23.77 21.41
N ILE A 893 -35.54 23.56 20.59
CA ILE A 893 -35.34 23.65 19.14
C ILE A 893 -34.73 25.00 18.73
N LEU A 894 -34.21 25.09 17.50
CA LEU A 894 -33.57 26.31 16.99
C LEU A 894 -34.51 27.48 16.71
N TYR A 895 -35.82 27.24 16.59
CA TYR A 895 -36.82 28.25 16.19
C TYR A 895 -36.47 28.95 14.86
N ALA A 896 -35.86 28.22 13.92
CA ALA A 896 -35.41 28.77 12.65
C ALA A 896 -36.53 28.91 11.59
N ASP A 897 -37.66 28.21 11.78
CA ASP A 897 -38.73 28.07 10.79
C ASP A 897 -38.21 27.57 9.43
N ASP A 898 -37.21 26.67 9.47
CA ASP A 898 -36.52 26.13 8.30
C ASP A 898 -36.51 24.59 8.32
N LYS A 899 -36.03 23.97 7.24
CA LYS A 899 -36.08 22.52 7.03
C LYS A 899 -35.06 21.77 7.88
N GLY A 900 -35.53 20.71 8.53
CA GLY A 900 -34.67 19.70 9.14
C GLY A 900 -34.30 18.58 8.17
N LYS A 901 -33.62 17.56 8.71
CA LYS A 901 -33.32 16.30 8.02
C LYS A 901 -33.57 15.09 8.93
N MET A 902 -34.19 14.04 8.39
CA MET A 902 -34.20 12.72 9.00
C MET A 902 -33.28 11.77 8.24
N SER A 903 -32.55 10.92 8.97
CA SER A 903 -31.68 9.87 8.43
C SER A 903 -32.12 8.51 8.97
N PHE A 904 -32.27 7.55 8.08
CA PHE A 904 -32.79 6.22 8.39
C PHE A 904 -31.87 5.12 7.87
N PHE A 905 -31.63 4.12 8.71
CA PHE A 905 -30.94 2.89 8.32
C PHE A 905 -31.68 1.68 8.90
N ALA A 906 -32.19 0.82 8.04
CA ALA A 906 -32.90 -0.39 8.43
C ALA A 906 -32.10 -1.64 8.08
N TYR A 907 -32.19 -2.66 8.94
CA TYR A 907 -31.59 -3.97 8.71
C TYR A 907 -32.43 -5.09 9.32
N GLU A 908 -32.42 -6.26 8.70
CA GLU A 908 -33.13 -7.43 9.23
C GLU A 908 -32.44 -8.05 10.44
N THR A 909 -33.24 -8.59 11.37
CA THR A 909 -32.72 -9.35 12.52
C THR A 909 -32.12 -10.69 12.07
N SER A 910 -32.70 -11.31 11.04
CA SER A 910 -32.25 -12.57 10.45
C SER A 910 -32.15 -12.42 8.94
N GLY A 911 -30.95 -12.11 8.43
CA GLY A 911 -30.71 -11.91 7.01
C GLY A 911 -29.73 -10.78 6.73
N ASP A 912 -29.51 -10.50 5.45
CA ASP A 912 -28.54 -9.48 4.98
C ASP A 912 -29.19 -8.29 4.30
N ARG A 913 -30.53 -8.24 4.22
CA ARG A 913 -31.25 -7.11 3.63
C ARG A 913 -31.10 -5.87 4.51
N LYS A 914 -30.84 -4.74 3.84
CA LYS A 914 -30.66 -3.42 4.44
C LYS A 914 -31.44 -2.41 3.60
N ALA A 915 -31.89 -1.34 4.23
CA ALA A 915 -32.51 -0.22 3.55
C ALA A 915 -31.98 1.11 4.10
N GLN A 916 -31.89 2.11 3.23
CA GLN A 916 -31.51 3.47 3.59
C GLN A 916 -32.65 4.43 3.22
N GLY A 917 -32.74 5.56 3.89
CA GLY A 917 -33.58 6.66 3.43
C GLY A 917 -33.33 7.95 4.18
N SER A 918 -33.84 9.03 3.63
CA SER A 918 -33.86 10.36 4.25
C SER A 918 -35.19 11.06 4.01
N PHE A 919 -35.53 12.00 4.88
CA PHE A 919 -36.74 12.80 4.76
C PHE A 919 -36.46 14.27 5.10
N TYR A 920 -36.90 15.17 4.22
CA TYR A 920 -36.65 16.62 4.29
C TYR A 920 -37.94 17.45 4.25
N ASN A 921 -39.10 16.82 4.09
CA ASN A 921 -40.36 17.53 3.91
C ASN A 921 -41.01 17.86 5.26
N TYR A 922 -40.27 18.55 6.12
CA TYR A 922 -40.76 19.14 7.37
C TYR A 922 -39.96 20.38 7.72
N THR A 923 -40.60 21.33 8.41
CA THR A 923 -39.93 22.47 9.05
C THR A 923 -39.83 22.27 10.56
N VAL A 924 -38.93 23.00 11.21
CA VAL A 924 -38.81 23.04 12.67
C VAL A 924 -38.96 24.47 13.15
N GLY A 925 -40.02 24.74 13.92
CA GLY A 925 -40.33 26.10 14.36
C GLY A 925 -41.66 26.25 15.10
N GLY A 926 -41.75 27.31 15.91
CA GLY A 926 -42.88 27.57 16.80
C GLY A 926 -42.93 26.68 18.05
N THR A 927 -43.95 26.89 18.90
CA THR A 927 -44.15 26.14 20.16
C THR A 927 -45.58 25.63 20.22
N ASN A 928 -45.76 24.37 20.60
CA ASN A 928 -47.07 23.82 20.89
C ASN A 928 -47.55 24.33 22.28
N THR A 929 -48.56 25.19 22.28
CA THR A 929 -49.12 25.78 23.52
C THR A 929 -50.20 24.93 24.20
N ASN A 930 -50.52 23.76 23.65
CA ASN A 930 -51.61 22.90 24.14
C ASN A 930 -51.13 21.80 25.09
N MET A 931 -49.82 21.59 25.22
CA MET A 931 -49.25 20.60 26.12
C MET A 931 -49.23 21.12 27.57
N PRO A 932 -49.70 20.33 28.56
CA PRO A 932 -49.60 20.69 29.97
C PRO A 932 -48.14 20.86 30.38
N GLU A 933 -47.84 21.90 31.15
CA GLU A 933 -46.52 22.11 31.73
C GLU A 933 -46.14 20.95 32.66
N GLU A 934 -44.88 20.57 32.59
CA GLU A 934 -44.29 19.43 33.26
C GLU A 934 -43.06 19.93 34.05
N GLU A 935 -42.93 19.52 35.32
CA GLU A 935 -41.86 19.96 36.23
C GLU A 935 -41.03 18.79 36.83
N ASN A 936 -41.31 17.52 36.48
CA ASN A 936 -40.55 16.41 37.03
C ASN A 936 -39.24 16.25 36.26
N PRO A 937 -38.09 16.26 36.94
CA PRO A 937 -36.82 16.04 36.27
C PRO A 937 -36.64 14.57 35.86
N PRO A 938 -35.71 14.27 34.93
CA PRO A 938 -35.36 12.90 34.59
C PRO A 938 -34.97 12.06 35.80
N VAL A 939 -35.26 10.76 35.75
CA VAL A 939 -34.86 9.80 36.78
C VAL A 939 -33.56 9.11 36.36
N ILE A 940 -32.47 9.40 37.08
CA ILE A 940 -31.20 8.67 36.94
C ILE A 940 -31.32 7.35 37.73
N SER A 941 -31.36 6.23 37.01
CA SER A 941 -31.59 4.90 37.58
C SER A 941 -30.31 4.16 37.94
N ARG A 942 -29.23 4.41 37.20
CA ARG A 942 -27.90 3.83 37.42
C ARG A 942 -26.82 4.79 36.96
N ILE A 943 -25.74 4.87 37.72
CA ILE A 943 -24.52 5.60 37.36
C ILE A 943 -23.32 4.86 37.97
N TYR A 944 -22.25 4.63 37.19
CA TYR A 944 -21.05 4.00 37.70
C TYR A 944 -19.81 4.25 36.82
N LEU A 945 -18.63 3.99 37.40
CA LEU A 945 -17.35 3.93 36.69
C LEU A 945 -16.88 2.47 36.58
N ASN A 946 -16.47 2.07 35.39
CA ASN A 946 -15.97 0.75 34.99
C ASN A 946 -16.94 -0.43 35.14
N SER A 947 -17.61 -0.58 36.28
CA SER A 947 -18.49 -1.71 36.57
C SER A 947 -19.69 -1.28 37.42
N ASP A 948 -20.83 -1.95 37.24
CA ASP A 948 -22.04 -1.81 38.07
C ASP A 948 -21.82 -2.12 39.57
N GLN A 949 -20.69 -2.72 39.91
CA GLN A 949 -20.25 -2.93 41.30
C GLN A 949 -19.56 -1.72 41.92
N PHE A 950 -19.23 -0.70 41.15
CA PHE A 950 -18.61 0.54 41.64
C PHE A 950 -19.44 1.15 42.76
N ARG A 951 -18.75 1.63 43.79
CA ARG A 951 -19.32 2.40 44.89
C ARG A 951 -18.60 3.75 44.98
N PRO A 952 -19.31 4.84 45.30
CA PRO A 952 -18.66 6.14 45.52
C PRO A 952 -17.51 6.03 46.52
N GLY A 953 -16.33 6.51 46.12
CA GLY A 953 -15.07 6.45 46.85
C GLY A 953 -14.11 5.35 46.37
N ASP A 954 -14.54 4.45 45.50
CA ASP A 954 -13.70 3.39 44.96
C ASP A 954 -12.52 3.94 44.14
N ILE A 955 -11.47 3.11 44.06
CA ILE A 955 -10.31 3.38 43.21
C ILE A 955 -10.63 2.93 41.78
N VAL A 956 -10.20 3.69 40.79
CA VAL A 956 -10.32 3.38 39.35
C VAL A 956 -8.98 3.60 38.62
N ASN A 957 -8.88 3.12 37.38
CA ASN A 957 -7.76 3.40 36.49
C ASN A 957 -7.77 4.87 36.03
N SER A 958 -6.70 5.32 35.38
CA SER A 958 -6.54 6.70 34.89
C SER A 958 -7.42 7.07 33.69
N THR A 959 -8.15 6.13 33.09
CA THR A 959 -9.09 6.37 31.98
C THR A 959 -10.39 5.59 32.20
N PRO A 960 -11.16 5.89 33.25
CA PRO A 960 -12.31 5.08 33.63
C PRO A 960 -13.46 5.20 32.62
N LEU A 961 -14.20 4.11 32.41
CA LEU A 961 -15.42 4.13 31.60
C LEU A 961 -16.61 4.57 32.45
N PHE A 962 -17.25 5.66 32.05
CA PHE A 962 -18.49 6.15 32.63
C PHE A 962 -19.71 5.50 31.98
N TYR A 963 -20.69 5.09 32.79
CA TYR A 963 -22.01 4.63 32.33
C TYR A 963 -23.10 5.31 33.16
N ALA A 964 -24.17 5.75 32.48
CA ALA A 964 -25.41 6.17 33.13
C ALA A 964 -26.66 5.68 32.38
N GLU A 965 -27.71 5.32 33.12
CA GLU A 965 -29.02 4.92 32.60
C GLU A 965 -30.10 5.79 33.25
N PHE A 966 -30.95 6.41 32.44
CA PHE A 966 -31.93 7.39 32.90
C PHE A 966 -33.18 7.39 32.02
N SER A 967 -34.27 7.91 32.58
CA SER A 967 -35.57 7.98 31.91
C SER A 967 -36.36 9.21 32.30
N ASP A 968 -37.22 9.68 31.40
CA ASP A 968 -38.16 10.76 31.63
C ASP A 968 -39.50 10.46 30.95
N ASP A 969 -40.62 10.89 31.53
CA ASP A 969 -41.96 10.62 30.99
C ASP A 969 -42.28 11.39 29.71
N THR A 970 -41.62 12.52 29.47
CA THR A 970 -41.75 13.36 28.28
C THR A 970 -40.62 13.16 27.28
N GLY A 971 -39.51 12.56 27.70
CA GLY A 971 -38.37 12.22 26.85
C GLY A 971 -37.12 12.99 27.23
N ILE A 972 -35.99 12.60 26.65
CA ILE A 972 -34.68 13.20 26.94
C ILE A 972 -34.37 14.29 25.91
N ASN A 973 -33.87 15.43 26.37
CA ASN A 973 -33.41 16.50 25.48
C ASN A 973 -32.04 16.14 24.89
N LEU A 974 -32.01 16.03 23.55
CA LEU A 974 -30.80 15.74 22.77
C LEU A 974 -30.30 16.97 21.98
N THR A 975 -30.88 18.15 22.21
CA THR A 975 -30.37 19.39 21.61
C THR A 975 -29.09 19.79 22.32
N SER A 976 -28.07 20.20 21.56
CA SER A 976 -26.79 20.66 22.11
C SER A 976 -26.83 22.15 22.46
N THR A 977 -28.00 22.65 22.86
CA THR A 977 -28.22 24.05 23.22
C THR A 977 -27.45 24.36 24.51
N ILE A 978 -26.82 25.53 24.58
CA ILE A 978 -25.91 25.90 25.68
C ILE A 978 -26.62 25.70 27.03
N GLY A 979 -26.16 24.68 27.77
CA GLY A 979 -26.58 24.39 29.14
C GLY A 979 -27.55 23.22 29.31
N HIS A 980 -28.20 22.72 28.25
CA HIS A 980 -29.27 21.70 28.35
C HIS A 980 -28.96 20.35 27.67
N GLY A 981 -27.75 20.15 27.15
CA GLY A 981 -27.28 18.84 26.69
C GLY A 981 -26.95 17.87 27.82
N ILE A 982 -26.76 16.59 27.50
CA ILE A 982 -26.28 15.59 28.46
C ILE A 982 -24.81 15.90 28.75
N SER A 983 -24.45 16.10 30.02
CA SER A 983 -23.11 16.57 30.37
C SER A 983 -22.47 15.81 31.53
N LEU A 984 -21.15 15.73 31.47
CA LEU A 984 -20.30 15.14 32.50
C LEU A 984 -19.25 16.15 32.93
N ILE A 985 -19.30 16.58 34.17
CA ILE A 985 -18.45 17.64 34.72
C ILE A 985 -17.42 17.01 35.65
N LEU A 986 -16.15 17.08 35.26
CA LEU A 986 -15.02 16.60 36.04
C LEU A 986 -14.44 17.74 36.89
N ASP A 987 -14.35 17.49 38.20
CA ASP A 987 -13.80 18.35 39.24
C ASP A 987 -14.41 19.77 39.29
N GLY A 988 -15.63 19.92 38.76
CA GLY A 988 -16.31 21.22 38.64
C GLY A 988 -15.67 22.16 37.63
N ILE A 989 -14.73 21.69 36.80
CA ILE A 989 -13.92 22.51 35.90
C ILE A 989 -14.16 22.10 34.45
N THR A 990 -14.01 20.82 34.13
CA THR A 990 -14.03 20.33 32.74
C THR A 990 -15.40 19.74 32.43
N THR A 991 -16.07 20.21 31.38
CA THR A 991 -17.38 19.69 30.96
C THR A 991 -17.23 18.92 29.65
N TYR A 992 -17.72 17.68 29.62
CA TYR A 992 -17.85 16.85 28.42
C TYR A 992 -19.31 16.81 27.97
N ASP A 993 -19.57 16.98 26.68
CA ASP A 993 -20.89 16.75 26.08
C ASP A 993 -21.05 15.26 25.78
N LEU A 994 -22.01 14.62 26.43
CA LEU A 994 -22.31 13.19 26.32
C LEU A 994 -23.49 12.91 25.39
N THR A 995 -24.10 13.94 24.82
CA THR A 995 -25.25 13.82 23.91
C THR A 995 -24.95 12.89 22.71
N PRO A 996 -23.76 12.93 22.09
CA PRO A 996 -23.42 12.01 20.99
C PRO A 996 -23.34 10.52 21.38
N TYR A 997 -23.23 10.19 22.67
CA TYR A 997 -23.14 8.80 23.18
C TYR A 997 -24.46 8.29 23.72
N PHE A 998 -25.54 9.07 23.57
CA PHE A 998 -26.85 8.66 23.98
C PHE A 998 -27.40 7.56 23.07
N SER A 999 -27.89 6.49 23.69
CA SER A 999 -28.66 5.46 23.03
C SER A 999 -30.01 5.31 23.73
N ASN A 1000 -31.10 5.44 22.98
CA ASN A 1000 -32.42 5.06 23.45
C ASN A 1000 -32.53 3.54 23.64
N GLU A 1001 -33.34 3.12 24.60
CA GLU A 1001 -33.81 1.74 24.71
C GLU A 1001 -34.73 1.42 23.52
N GLU A 1002 -34.67 0.19 23.01
CA GLU A 1002 -35.43 -0.22 21.83
C GLU A 1002 -36.94 0.02 22.02
N ASN A 1003 -37.57 0.68 21.05
CA ASN A 1003 -38.98 1.10 21.10
C ASN A 1003 -39.35 2.05 22.24
N SER A 1004 -38.37 2.71 22.87
CA SER A 1004 -38.58 3.74 23.88
C SER A 1004 -38.08 5.10 23.40
N ASN A 1005 -38.90 6.13 23.60
CA ASN A 1005 -38.54 7.54 23.46
C ASN A 1005 -38.32 8.22 24.84
N LYS A 1006 -38.41 7.43 25.92
CA LYS A 1006 -38.44 7.90 27.32
C LYS A 1006 -37.26 7.41 28.14
N LYS A 1007 -36.48 6.47 27.64
CA LYS A 1007 -35.42 5.79 28.41
C LYS A 1007 -34.22 5.52 27.54
N GLY A 1008 -33.05 5.78 28.08
CA GLY A 1008 -31.79 5.51 27.39
C GLY A 1008 -30.60 5.45 28.34
N SER A 1009 -29.42 5.38 27.74
CA SER A 1009 -28.15 5.36 28.45
C SER A 1009 -27.07 6.11 27.70
N VAL A 1010 -26.02 6.47 28.42
CA VAL A 1010 -24.75 6.97 27.86
C VAL A 1010 -23.61 6.12 28.38
N THR A 1011 -22.64 5.87 27.49
CA THR A 1011 -21.38 5.22 27.82
C THR A 1011 -20.26 6.09 27.29
N TYR A 1012 -19.33 6.53 28.15
CA TYR A 1012 -18.28 7.48 27.78
C TYR A 1012 -16.95 7.16 28.47
N ARG A 1013 -15.85 7.09 27.72
CA ARG A 1013 -14.53 6.87 28.29
C ARG A 1013 -13.90 8.20 28.68
N LEU A 1014 -13.61 8.37 29.96
CA LEU A 1014 -12.93 9.58 30.44
C LEU A 1014 -11.48 9.63 29.90
N PRO A 1015 -11.00 10.82 29.47
CA PRO A 1015 -9.60 11.03 29.11
C PRO A 1015 -8.66 10.68 30.27
N GLN A 1016 -7.36 10.61 29.99
CA GLN A 1016 -6.38 10.30 31.02
C GLN A 1016 -6.41 11.34 32.14
N MET A 1017 -6.63 10.86 33.36
CA MET A 1017 -6.79 11.62 34.60
C MET A 1017 -5.51 11.56 35.43
N SER A 1018 -5.24 12.60 36.21
CA SER A 1018 -4.15 12.61 37.18
C SER A 1018 -4.41 11.63 38.33
N GLU A 1019 -3.37 11.10 38.97
CA GLU A 1019 -3.52 10.34 40.22
C GLU A 1019 -4.05 11.26 41.34
N GLY A 1020 -5.04 10.77 42.09
CA GLY A 1020 -5.66 11.54 43.17
C GLY A 1020 -7.18 11.36 43.26
N SER A 1021 -7.80 12.13 44.15
CA SER A 1021 -9.25 12.14 44.34
C SER A 1021 -9.91 13.08 43.35
N HIS A 1022 -10.99 12.60 42.73
CA HIS A 1022 -11.75 13.30 41.70
C HIS A 1022 -13.25 13.24 41.99
N THR A 1023 -13.96 14.21 41.43
CA THR A 1023 -15.43 14.30 41.50
C THR A 1023 -16.01 14.37 40.09
N LEU A 1024 -17.05 13.59 39.82
CA LEU A 1024 -17.76 13.55 38.55
C LEU A 1024 -19.22 13.90 38.76
N GLU A 1025 -19.71 14.97 38.15
CA GLU A 1025 -21.13 15.32 38.15
C GLU A 1025 -21.72 14.99 36.78
N PHE A 1026 -22.68 14.08 36.73
CA PHE A 1026 -23.47 13.79 35.54
C PHE A 1026 -24.77 14.59 35.59
N ARG A 1027 -25.13 15.25 34.48
CA ARG A 1027 -26.37 16.02 34.36
C ARG A 1027 -27.10 15.68 33.07
N VAL A 1028 -28.40 15.51 33.17
CA VAL A 1028 -29.32 15.20 32.07
C VAL A 1028 -30.57 16.06 32.17
N TRP A 1029 -31.17 16.37 31.02
CA TRP A 1029 -32.33 17.23 30.87
C TRP A 1029 -33.47 16.51 30.16
N ASP A 1030 -34.71 16.79 30.56
CA ASP A 1030 -35.89 16.40 29.80
C ASP A 1030 -36.20 17.41 28.69
N VAL A 1031 -37.19 17.10 27.86
CA VAL A 1031 -37.66 17.98 26.77
C VAL A 1031 -38.30 19.29 27.24
N TRP A 1032 -38.64 19.44 28.54
CA TRP A 1032 -39.19 20.66 29.15
C TRP A 1032 -38.13 21.57 29.78
N ASN A 1033 -36.87 21.13 29.79
CA ASN A 1033 -35.71 21.73 30.43
C ASN A 1033 -35.70 21.60 31.97
N ASN A 1034 -36.32 20.55 32.52
CA ASN A 1034 -36.05 20.12 33.89
C ASN A 1034 -34.78 19.25 33.90
N SER A 1035 -33.92 19.43 34.89
CA SER A 1035 -32.64 18.70 35.00
C SER A 1035 -32.58 17.79 36.22
N ALA A 1036 -31.89 16.67 36.04
CA ALA A 1036 -31.39 15.84 37.12
C ALA A 1036 -29.88 15.77 37.08
N SER A 1037 -29.25 15.67 38.26
CA SER A 1037 -27.81 15.49 38.37
C SER A 1037 -27.44 14.53 39.49
N GLU A 1038 -26.43 13.70 39.25
CA GLU A 1038 -25.81 12.86 40.28
C GLU A 1038 -24.30 13.04 40.31
N THR A 1039 -23.71 12.96 41.51
CA THR A 1039 -22.27 13.14 41.73
C THR A 1039 -21.63 11.86 42.23
N LEU A 1040 -20.53 11.45 41.58
CA LEU A 1040 -19.66 10.37 41.99
C LEU A 1040 -18.34 10.92 42.52
N ASN A 1041 -17.87 10.37 43.64
CA ASN A 1041 -16.51 10.58 44.13
C ASN A 1041 -15.70 9.31 43.83
N PHE A 1042 -14.43 9.46 43.46
CA PHE A 1042 -13.54 8.33 43.19
C PHE A 1042 -12.08 8.73 43.34
N THR A 1043 -11.20 7.73 43.43
CA THR A 1043 -9.74 7.95 43.44
C THR A 1043 -9.12 7.31 42.21
N VAL A 1044 -8.42 8.09 41.40
CA VAL A 1044 -7.58 7.56 40.33
C VAL A 1044 -6.26 7.12 40.94
N SER A 1045 -5.79 5.93 40.59
CA SER A 1045 -4.44 5.50 40.93
C SER A 1045 -3.76 4.79 39.76
N ASP A 1046 -2.50 5.14 39.51
CA ASP A 1046 -1.65 4.42 38.57
C ASP A 1046 -1.23 3.03 39.11
N ASP A 1047 -1.52 2.75 40.39
CA ASP A 1047 -1.39 1.43 41.02
C ASP A 1047 -2.64 0.55 40.93
N TYR A 1048 -3.58 0.89 40.04
CA TYR A 1048 -4.79 0.09 39.82
C TYR A 1048 -4.46 -1.32 39.31
N SER A 1049 -4.71 -2.33 40.15
CA SER A 1049 -4.54 -3.73 39.79
C SER A 1049 -5.81 -4.29 39.14
N PRO A 1050 -5.71 -5.08 38.05
CA PRO A 1050 -6.87 -5.68 37.43
C PRO A 1050 -7.56 -6.65 38.40
N THR A 1051 -8.88 -6.69 38.38
CA THR A 1051 -9.71 -7.57 39.19
C THR A 1051 -10.62 -8.42 38.30
N ILE A 1052 -10.71 -9.71 38.61
CA ILE A 1052 -11.74 -10.60 38.05
C ILE A 1052 -12.85 -10.71 39.10
N TYR A 1053 -14.06 -10.32 38.75
CA TYR A 1053 -15.22 -10.41 39.64
C TYR A 1053 -15.87 -11.80 39.56
N SER A 1054 -16.02 -12.34 38.34
CA SER A 1054 -16.49 -13.70 38.14
C SER A 1054 -15.73 -14.41 37.03
N PHE A 1055 -15.62 -15.73 37.17
CA PHE A 1055 -15.11 -16.62 36.15
C PHE A 1055 -16.10 -17.78 35.99
N GLU A 1056 -16.75 -17.81 34.85
CA GLU A 1056 -17.80 -18.75 34.50
C GLU A 1056 -17.37 -19.66 33.36
N ILE A 1057 -18.02 -20.82 33.29
CA ILE A 1057 -17.81 -21.81 32.25
C ILE A 1057 -19.19 -22.11 31.67
N TRP A 1058 -19.47 -21.57 30.50
CA TRP A 1058 -20.70 -21.83 29.76
C TRP A 1058 -20.56 -23.12 28.95
N GLY A 1059 -21.67 -23.84 28.80
CA GLY A 1059 -21.66 -25.18 28.21
C GLY A 1059 -21.00 -26.22 29.12
N ASN A 1060 -21.24 -26.16 30.43
CA ASN A 1060 -20.73 -27.09 31.44
C ASN A 1060 -21.90 -27.91 32.02
N PRO A 1061 -21.95 -29.26 31.85
CA PRO A 1061 -20.90 -30.14 31.33
C PRO A 1061 -20.60 -29.96 29.84
N ALA A 1062 -19.31 -29.94 29.49
CA ALA A 1062 -18.81 -29.79 28.13
C ALA A 1062 -18.71 -31.14 27.41
N LYS A 1063 -19.00 -31.13 26.10
CA LYS A 1063 -18.90 -32.31 25.22
C LYS A 1063 -17.91 -32.07 24.09
N GLU A 1064 -18.19 -31.06 23.28
CA GLU A 1064 -17.37 -30.75 22.10
C GLU A 1064 -16.45 -29.55 22.31
N TYR A 1065 -16.98 -28.49 22.91
CA TYR A 1065 -16.25 -27.30 23.30
C TYR A 1065 -16.85 -26.76 24.61
N THR A 1066 -16.18 -25.79 25.21
CA THR A 1066 -16.69 -25.00 26.32
C THR A 1066 -16.28 -23.54 26.17
N ARG A 1067 -17.02 -22.65 26.83
CA ARG A 1067 -16.78 -21.21 26.75
C ARG A 1067 -16.41 -20.66 28.12
N PHE A 1068 -15.20 -20.12 28.24
CA PHE A 1068 -14.74 -19.39 29.40
C PHE A 1068 -15.25 -17.96 29.34
N VAL A 1069 -15.93 -17.51 30.40
CA VAL A 1069 -16.44 -16.13 30.51
C VAL A 1069 -15.84 -15.49 31.76
N VAL A 1070 -14.98 -14.48 31.57
CA VAL A 1070 -14.27 -13.79 32.64
C VAL A 1070 -14.78 -12.37 32.73
N ASN A 1071 -15.47 -12.03 33.82
CA ASN A 1071 -15.97 -10.68 34.06
C ASN A 1071 -14.93 -9.87 34.86
N THR A 1072 -14.53 -8.71 34.36
CA THR A 1072 -13.46 -7.88 34.92
C THR A 1072 -13.87 -6.43 35.14
N ASN A 1073 -13.01 -5.65 35.78
CA ASN A 1073 -13.19 -4.23 36.10
C ASN A 1073 -12.48 -3.28 35.14
N ASN A 1074 -11.87 -3.84 34.09
CA ASN A 1074 -11.09 -3.08 33.11
C ASN A 1074 -11.90 -3.12 31.83
N VAL A 1075 -12.54 -2.01 31.46
CA VAL A 1075 -13.38 -1.95 30.26
C VAL A 1075 -12.51 -1.50 29.09
N GLU A 1076 -12.64 -2.15 27.93
CA GLU A 1076 -11.91 -1.86 26.67
C GLU A 1076 -10.40 -1.58 26.84
N THR A 1077 -9.78 -2.13 27.88
CA THR A 1077 -8.33 -2.06 28.09
C THR A 1077 -7.72 -3.35 27.58
N ASN A 1078 -6.59 -3.26 26.88
CA ASN A 1078 -5.87 -4.47 26.49
C ASN A 1078 -5.36 -5.18 27.74
N VAL A 1079 -5.82 -6.42 27.99
CA VAL A 1079 -5.35 -7.21 29.13
C VAL A 1079 -4.81 -8.55 28.66
N ASP A 1080 -3.80 -9.05 29.36
CA ASP A 1080 -3.30 -10.41 29.17
C ASP A 1080 -4.14 -11.39 30.00
N LEU A 1081 -5.10 -12.06 29.38
CA LEU A 1081 -5.85 -13.14 30.01
C LEU A 1081 -5.05 -14.43 29.95
N THR A 1082 -4.77 -15.01 31.10
CA THR A 1082 -4.21 -16.36 31.22
C THR A 1082 -5.27 -17.32 31.74
N LEU A 1083 -5.59 -18.33 30.92
CA LEU A 1083 -6.49 -19.43 31.29
C LEU A 1083 -5.67 -20.71 31.45
N ARG A 1084 -5.96 -21.48 32.50
CA ARG A 1084 -5.30 -22.76 32.77
C ARG A 1084 -6.32 -23.81 33.18
N VAL A 1085 -6.14 -25.05 32.75
CA VAL A 1085 -7.01 -26.18 33.08
C VAL A 1085 -6.17 -27.27 33.73
N TYR A 1086 -6.59 -27.69 34.92
CA TYR A 1086 -5.91 -28.70 35.73
C TYR A 1086 -6.79 -29.92 35.95
N SER A 1087 -6.19 -31.11 36.00
CA SER A 1087 -6.87 -32.30 36.53
C SER A 1087 -7.08 -32.17 38.05
N LEU A 1088 -7.91 -33.03 38.63
CA LEU A 1088 -8.05 -33.13 40.10
C LEU A 1088 -6.75 -33.52 40.83
N THR A 1089 -5.77 -34.09 40.13
CA THR A 1089 -4.43 -34.38 40.68
C THR A 1089 -3.47 -33.19 40.61
N GLY A 1090 -3.93 -32.04 40.09
CA GLY A 1090 -3.13 -30.83 39.93
C GLY A 1090 -2.24 -30.81 38.68
N ALA A 1091 -2.37 -31.80 37.79
CA ALA A 1091 -1.61 -31.82 36.53
C ALA A 1091 -2.20 -30.80 35.55
N LEU A 1092 -1.34 -29.97 34.94
CA LEU A 1092 -1.75 -29.02 33.89
C LEU A 1092 -2.13 -29.78 32.62
N VAL A 1093 -3.37 -29.57 32.17
CA VAL A 1093 -3.99 -30.23 31.01
C VAL A 1093 -3.93 -29.32 29.78
N TRP A 1094 -4.15 -28.03 29.99
CA TRP A 1094 -4.14 -27.01 28.94
C TRP A 1094 -3.90 -25.62 29.55
N ALA A 1095 -3.29 -24.72 28.79
CA ALA A 1095 -3.18 -23.32 29.15
C ALA A 1095 -3.10 -22.46 27.89
N THR A 1096 -3.59 -21.24 27.98
CA THR A 1096 -3.41 -20.20 26.96
C THR A 1096 -3.18 -18.85 27.64
N GLN A 1097 -2.46 -17.98 26.93
CA GLN A 1097 -2.36 -16.57 27.27
C GLN A 1097 -2.76 -15.79 26.01
N LYS A 1098 -3.73 -14.89 26.15
CA LYS A 1098 -4.22 -14.05 25.05
C LYS A 1098 -4.33 -12.61 25.54
N SER A 1099 -3.75 -11.71 24.77
CA SER A 1099 -4.02 -10.28 24.87
C SER A 1099 -5.26 -9.99 24.03
N GLY A 1100 -6.16 -9.13 24.50
CA GLY A 1100 -7.33 -8.68 23.75
C GLY A 1100 -7.96 -7.48 24.43
N SER A 1101 -9.05 -6.96 23.91
CA SER A 1101 -9.91 -5.96 24.57
C SER A 1101 -11.13 -6.65 25.20
N VAL A 1102 -11.63 -6.06 26.28
CA VAL A 1102 -12.81 -6.55 27.00
C VAL A 1102 -14.05 -6.07 26.25
N ASP A 1103 -15.09 -6.91 26.12
CA ASP A 1103 -16.34 -6.48 25.48
C ASP A 1103 -17.02 -5.32 26.25
N THR A 1104 -18.02 -4.68 25.64
CA THR A 1104 -18.78 -3.56 26.21
C THR A 1104 -19.53 -3.90 27.52
N LEU A 1105 -19.57 -5.19 27.91
CA LEU A 1105 -20.18 -5.69 29.14
C LEU A 1105 -19.14 -6.18 30.15
N ASN A 1106 -17.87 -5.82 29.96
CA ASN A 1106 -16.74 -6.21 30.80
C ASN A 1106 -16.40 -7.70 30.81
N ARG A 1107 -16.65 -8.40 29.70
CA ARG A 1107 -16.40 -9.84 29.58
C ARG A 1107 -15.27 -10.14 28.60
N TYR A 1108 -14.39 -11.03 29.04
CA TYR A 1108 -13.60 -11.85 28.13
C TYR A 1108 -14.32 -13.16 27.88
N ILE A 1109 -14.46 -13.49 26.60
CA ILE A 1109 -15.01 -14.75 26.14
C ILE A 1109 -13.91 -15.52 25.42
N TYR A 1110 -13.66 -16.76 25.84
CA TYR A 1110 -12.73 -17.65 25.15
C TYR A 1110 -13.36 -19.03 24.93
N ASP A 1111 -13.51 -19.41 23.67
CA ASP A 1111 -13.98 -20.73 23.29
C ASP A 1111 -12.81 -21.71 23.24
N TRP A 1112 -12.94 -22.81 23.97
CA TRP A 1112 -11.97 -23.90 24.00
C TRP A 1112 -12.59 -25.19 23.48
N ASP A 1113 -11.97 -25.77 22.46
CA ASP A 1113 -12.36 -27.00 21.76
C ASP A 1113 -12.06 -28.31 22.53
N LEU A 1114 -11.69 -28.20 23.82
CA LEU A 1114 -11.31 -29.31 24.68
C LEU A 1114 -10.08 -30.11 24.17
N ASN A 1115 -9.21 -29.52 23.35
CA ASN A 1115 -7.92 -30.11 23.00
C ASN A 1115 -6.83 -29.72 24.01
N THR A 1116 -6.04 -30.71 24.41
CA THR A 1116 -4.85 -30.53 25.27
C THR A 1116 -3.70 -29.90 24.48
N TYR A 1117 -2.68 -29.41 25.18
CA TYR A 1117 -1.47 -28.85 24.53
C TYR A 1117 -0.69 -29.85 23.66
N ARG A 1118 -1.01 -31.15 23.72
CA ARG A 1118 -0.43 -32.22 22.88
C ARG A 1118 -1.32 -32.61 21.69
N GLY A 1119 -2.38 -31.85 21.42
CA GLY A 1119 -3.31 -32.10 20.31
C GLY A 1119 -4.29 -33.27 20.52
N GLY A 1120 -4.31 -33.89 21.71
CA GLY A 1120 -5.28 -34.93 22.07
C GLY A 1120 -6.47 -34.36 22.83
N ARG A 1121 -7.64 -34.99 22.73
CA ARG A 1121 -8.86 -34.56 23.43
C ARG A 1121 -8.81 -34.80 24.93
N VAL A 1122 -9.36 -33.88 25.70
CA VAL A 1122 -9.51 -33.99 27.16
C VAL A 1122 -10.44 -35.16 27.49
N GLN A 1123 -10.06 -35.99 28.46
CA GLN A 1123 -10.86 -37.16 28.86
C GLN A 1123 -12.10 -36.75 29.68
N PRO A 1124 -13.21 -37.50 29.63
CA PRO A 1124 -14.35 -37.26 30.51
C PRO A 1124 -13.93 -37.25 31.98
N GLY A 1125 -14.39 -36.26 32.74
CA GLY A 1125 -13.95 -36.06 34.12
C GLY A 1125 -14.17 -34.64 34.63
N ILE A 1126 -13.68 -34.38 35.84
CA ILE A 1126 -13.75 -33.08 36.49
C ILE A 1126 -12.39 -32.40 36.40
N TYR A 1127 -12.39 -31.13 36.02
CA TYR A 1127 -11.20 -30.27 35.91
C TYR A 1127 -11.40 -28.98 36.69
N ILE A 1128 -10.30 -28.40 37.17
CA ILE A 1128 -10.26 -27.08 37.77
C ILE A 1128 -9.67 -26.13 36.75
N CYS A 1129 -10.48 -25.18 36.30
CA CYS A 1129 -10.05 -24.12 35.42
C CYS A 1129 -9.68 -22.91 36.27
N THR A 1130 -8.66 -22.17 35.88
CA THR A 1130 -8.32 -20.89 36.49
C THR A 1130 -8.17 -19.79 35.45
N ALA A 1131 -8.54 -18.58 35.84
CA ALA A 1131 -8.40 -17.35 35.07
C ALA A 1131 -7.59 -16.32 35.87
N GLN A 1132 -6.70 -15.61 35.20
CA GLN A 1132 -5.92 -14.51 35.74
C GLN A 1132 -5.73 -13.46 34.65
N ILE A 1133 -5.89 -12.19 35.01
CA ILE A 1133 -5.68 -11.06 34.10
C ILE A 1133 -4.39 -10.33 34.50
N SER A 1134 -3.64 -9.82 33.53
CA SER A 1134 -2.49 -8.95 33.75
C SER A 1134 -2.58 -7.68 32.92
N ILE A 1135 -2.27 -6.53 33.51
CA ILE A 1135 -2.17 -5.22 32.85
C ILE A 1135 -0.82 -4.61 33.23
N ASN A 1136 0.00 -4.25 32.24
CA ASN A 1136 1.32 -3.64 32.45
C ASN A 1136 2.20 -4.42 33.47
N GLY A 1137 2.13 -5.75 33.42
CA GLY A 1137 2.86 -6.65 34.33
C GLY A 1137 2.24 -6.82 35.72
N LYS A 1138 1.14 -6.13 36.06
CA LYS A 1138 0.41 -6.28 37.33
C LYS A 1138 -0.72 -7.30 37.17
N GLN A 1139 -0.73 -8.32 38.03
CA GLN A 1139 -1.65 -9.44 37.92
C GLN A 1139 -2.85 -9.33 38.87
N SER A 1140 -4.01 -9.78 38.41
CA SER A 1140 -5.18 -10.00 39.23
C SER A 1140 -4.97 -11.19 40.18
N SER A 1141 -5.84 -11.28 41.19
CA SER A 1141 -6.04 -12.54 41.90
C SER A 1141 -6.55 -13.63 40.94
N LEU A 1142 -6.16 -14.88 41.20
CA LEU A 1142 -6.63 -16.05 40.47
C LEU A 1142 -8.09 -16.36 40.83
N LYS A 1143 -8.94 -16.55 39.83
CA LYS A 1143 -10.28 -17.11 40.00
C LYS A 1143 -10.32 -18.53 39.45
N ALA A 1144 -11.10 -19.40 40.10
CA ALA A 1144 -11.21 -20.80 39.72
C ALA A 1144 -12.67 -21.18 39.49
N ALA A 1145 -12.90 -22.03 38.49
CA ALA A 1145 -14.20 -22.60 38.18
C ALA A 1145 -14.05 -24.09 37.88
N LYS A 1146 -15.09 -24.88 38.17
CA LYS A 1146 -15.09 -26.34 37.97
C LYS A 1146 -15.68 -26.66 36.59
N LEU A 1147 -14.92 -27.35 35.74
CA LEU A 1147 -15.38 -27.89 34.46
C LEU A 1147 -15.69 -29.39 34.61
N ILE A 1148 -16.81 -29.84 34.04
CA ILE A 1148 -17.15 -31.25 33.87
C ILE A 1148 -17.09 -31.55 32.38
N VAL A 1149 -16.21 -32.44 31.96
CA VAL A 1149 -16.18 -32.97 30.58
C VAL A 1149 -16.95 -34.28 30.56
N SER A 1150 -17.91 -34.40 29.66
CA SER A 1150 -18.76 -35.56 29.47
C SER A 1150 -18.46 -36.27 28.16
N ASP A 1151 -18.80 -37.55 28.09
CA ASP A 1151 -18.58 -38.36 26.90
C ASP A 1151 -19.50 -37.90 25.76
N ILE A 1152 -19.06 -38.10 24.51
CA ILE A 1152 -19.80 -37.69 23.31
C ILE A 1152 -20.84 -38.74 22.89
N ASN A 1153 -20.92 -39.85 23.63
CA ASN A 1153 -21.86 -40.94 23.39
C ASN A 1153 -23.25 -40.70 23.98
#